data_AF-A0A809RRU2-F1
#
_entry.id   AF-A0A809RRU2-F1
#
_cell.length_a   1.000
_cell.length_b   1.000
_cell.length_c   1.000
_cell.angle_alpha   90.00
_cell.angle_beta   90.00
_cell.angle_gamma   90.00
#
_symmetry.space_group_name_H-M   'P 1'
#
loop_
_entity.id
_entity.type
_entity.pdbx_description
1 polymer ?
#
loop_
_entity_poly.entity_id
_entity_poly.type
_entity_poly.pdbx_seq_one_letter_code
_entity_poly.pdbx_strand_id
1 'polypeptide(L)'
;MKKFKRFIIFGASLLFLSTIFITTLTLKKNKSFKPSFYNYKSYMSDDNIEHLNNTFDYKEFDEINQFTNALINNKAAAGIGSDFLAAELANKGLISKLDYSILLNLPELKNYLKYDDYLKEFNELNIQLKNTKDQEQKASLNNKILKIQQNLNNSKKAKELIKQYVKLTLRPEIWNHLNSYNLNDNNELWEYFYPYYSQDMVIAYNIKKVSINPENLDENQSIDISKYIDKFINTEPNKEIIQNPYSIINLLKIISENGYDKWVITDAVRDNMLYGSSYWPLPNGRTDEKFTGIVQEEDNNSKPYEILIDSFVDLVKDGTGFDIRNNKHITLKGDGLEIVNDLINPNRPDINAAIMYNGDAIDSYYGSDNFPNQVEDGEIRAIKPNQNILLVDGLVLSNKLNQETKDDFMHNISTGYYSYLSKVIQKYKSIFNKDLEQNFDNLQNKLVENHIIEIWKDFKTEELSEQLNDLNNDVIINFINKIASIIDLSSQENNQEFIDFYDLRQKYLKKAEQDINKNDAINYSSYLMKEFLNKNYSDFMNKLVNKILEISNNNFEVKEEELLKLNQDEFSKMIIKNTLTFIEEFLQKIKENENKEEFIFDTIINSLVFIDLSNEEYLKNYNNLSNFNFINYVPTSITDYELIYRFYFFDKYDNHDFNAINMFEIINTDAIKHESIKPVNDKLLSKITTYYFSKIKS
;
A
#
# COMPACT_ATOMS: atom_id res chain seq x y z
N MET A 1 -40.40 66.93 -14.22
CA MET A 1 -40.51 65.44 -14.31
C MET A 1 -39.30 64.72 -14.93
N LYS A 2 -38.70 65.16 -16.05
CA LYS A 2 -37.56 64.43 -16.69
C LYS A 2 -36.30 64.28 -15.80
N LYS A 3 -35.96 65.28 -14.97
CA LYS A 3 -34.81 65.22 -14.05
C LYS A 3 -35.02 64.23 -12.88
N PHE A 4 -36.26 64.12 -12.38
CA PHE A 4 -36.61 63.22 -11.28
C PHE A 4 -36.60 61.74 -11.71
N LYS A 5 -37.10 61.44 -12.92
CA LYS A 5 -36.97 60.09 -13.51
C LYS A 5 -35.51 59.67 -13.71
N ARG A 6 -34.62 60.58 -14.12
CA ARG A 6 -33.18 60.30 -14.23
C ARG A 6 -32.54 59.99 -12.88
N PHE A 7 -32.91 60.72 -11.82
CA PHE A 7 -32.44 60.44 -10.46
C PHE A 7 -32.90 59.08 -9.93
N ILE A 8 -34.16 58.70 -10.20
CA ILE A 8 -34.69 57.38 -9.81
C ILE A 8 -33.99 56.26 -10.59
N ILE A 9 -33.79 56.42 -11.89
CA ILE A 9 -33.08 55.42 -12.71
C ILE A 9 -31.61 55.29 -12.25
N PHE A 10 -30.93 56.40 -11.97
CA PHE A 10 -29.54 56.38 -11.49
C PHE A 10 -29.44 55.77 -10.08
N GLY A 11 -30.37 56.10 -9.18
CA GLY A 11 -30.45 55.51 -7.85
C GLY A 11 -30.78 54.01 -7.86
N ALA A 12 -31.69 53.57 -8.74
CA ALA A 12 -32.00 52.16 -8.94
C ALA A 12 -30.81 51.39 -9.54
N SER A 13 -30.05 52.01 -10.44
CA SER A 13 -28.82 51.44 -11.02
C SER A 13 -27.73 51.26 -9.97
N LEU A 14 -27.55 52.26 -9.09
CA LEU A 14 -26.60 52.20 -7.98
C LEU A 14 -27.00 51.16 -6.94
N LEU A 15 -28.29 51.07 -6.61
CA LEU A 15 -28.82 50.03 -5.72
C LEU A 15 -28.59 48.63 -6.30
N PHE A 16 -28.85 48.44 -7.59
CA PHE A 16 -28.62 47.17 -8.30
C PHE A 16 -27.13 46.76 -8.32
N LEU A 17 -26.23 47.71 -8.59
CA LEU A 17 -24.79 47.47 -8.52
C LEU A 17 -24.31 47.18 -7.09
N SER A 18 -24.86 47.86 -6.08
CA SER A 18 -24.54 47.61 -4.68
C SER A 18 -25.05 46.25 -4.21
N THR A 19 -26.22 45.81 -4.67
CA THR A 19 -26.74 44.47 -4.38
C THR A 19 -25.86 43.42 -5.02
N ILE A 20 -25.54 43.51 -6.33
CA ILE A 20 -24.61 42.58 -6.98
C ILE A 20 -23.28 42.51 -6.22
N PHE A 21 -22.70 43.66 -5.85
CA PHE A 21 -21.42 43.72 -5.13
C PHE A 21 -21.50 43.03 -3.76
N ILE A 22 -22.56 43.32 -2.98
CA ILE A 22 -22.81 42.68 -1.69
C ILE A 22 -23.05 41.18 -1.88
N THR A 23 -23.82 40.75 -2.87
CA THR A 23 -24.08 39.32 -3.15
C THR A 23 -22.78 38.62 -3.55
N THR A 24 -21.94 39.20 -4.40
CA THR A 24 -20.61 38.63 -4.73
C THR A 24 -19.67 38.58 -3.53
N LEU A 25 -19.65 39.62 -2.68
CA LEU A 25 -18.87 39.62 -1.44
C LEU A 25 -19.38 38.58 -0.45
N THR A 26 -20.70 38.40 -0.34
CA THR A 26 -21.32 37.42 0.56
C THR A 26 -21.10 36.00 0.04
N LEU A 27 -21.20 35.77 -1.28
CA LEU A 27 -20.87 34.49 -1.91
C LEU A 27 -19.37 34.16 -1.79
N LYS A 28 -18.48 35.16 -1.94
CA LYS A 28 -17.03 34.99 -1.76
C LYS A 28 -16.64 34.84 -0.28
N LYS A 29 -17.45 35.37 0.65
CA LYS A 29 -17.28 35.17 2.09
C LYS A 29 -17.84 33.82 2.56
N ASN A 30 -18.90 33.32 1.91
CA ASN A 30 -19.52 32.03 2.22
C ASN A 30 -18.87 30.85 1.47
N LYS A 31 -18.20 31.09 0.34
CA LYS A 31 -17.29 30.13 -0.32
C LYS A 31 -15.85 30.61 -0.12
N SER A 32 -15.25 30.25 1.00
CA SER A 32 -13.80 30.43 1.20
C SER A 32 -13.04 29.80 0.05
N PHE A 33 -11.97 30.47 -0.41
CA PHE A 33 -11.06 29.87 -1.37
C PHE A 33 -10.43 28.64 -0.72
N LYS A 34 -10.66 27.46 -1.31
CA LYS A 34 -10.07 26.21 -0.85
C LYS A 34 -8.74 25.99 -1.57
N PRO A 35 -7.63 25.78 -0.84
CA PRO A 35 -6.39 25.36 -1.47
C PRO A 35 -6.58 24.00 -2.15
N SER A 36 -5.91 23.75 -3.27
CA SER A 36 -6.08 22.48 -3.98
C SER A 36 -5.18 21.37 -3.43
N PHE A 37 -5.75 20.18 -3.28
CA PHE A 37 -5.05 18.92 -3.01
C PHE A 37 -5.00 18.11 -4.31
N TYR A 38 -3.83 17.63 -4.71
CA TYR A 38 -3.66 16.84 -5.94
C TYR A 38 -3.39 15.38 -5.61
N ASN A 39 -4.03 14.47 -6.33
CA ASN A 39 -3.79 13.03 -6.22
C ASN A 39 -3.79 12.38 -7.61
N TYR A 40 -3.27 11.17 -7.72
CA TYR A 40 -3.46 10.37 -8.92
C TYR A 40 -4.96 10.08 -9.13
N LYS A 41 -5.35 9.91 -10.38
CA LYS A 41 -6.72 9.57 -10.76
C LYS A 41 -7.12 8.21 -10.16
N SER A 42 -8.33 8.12 -9.61
CA SER A 42 -8.86 6.88 -9.01
C SER A 42 -8.04 6.32 -7.85
N TYR A 43 -7.24 7.14 -7.15
CA TYR A 43 -6.42 6.72 -5.99
C TYR A 43 -7.07 7.00 -4.63
N MET A 44 -8.32 7.46 -4.59
CA MET A 44 -9.00 7.77 -3.33
C MET A 44 -10.50 7.51 -3.41
N SER A 45 -11.06 6.89 -2.37
CA SER A 45 -12.51 6.63 -2.28
C SER A 45 -13.31 7.93 -2.13
N ASP A 46 -14.58 7.89 -2.56
CA ASP A 46 -15.48 9.04 -2.54
C ASP A 46 -15.66 9.65 -1.13
N ASP A 47 -15.75 8.81 -0.09
CA ASP A 47 -15.86 9.26 1.31
C ASP A 47 -14.63 10.07 1.76
N ASN A 48 -13.43 9.62 1.36
CA ASN A 48 -12.19 10.33 1.65
C ASN A 48 -12.08 11.64 0.85
N ILE A 49 -12.53 11.63 -0.40
CA ILE A 49 -12.62 12.84 -1.24
C ILE A 49 -13.59 13.84 -0.61
N GLU A 50 -14.76 13.41 -0.11
CA GLU A 50 -15.72 14.27 0.58
C GLU A 50 -15.12 14.89 1.84
N HIS A 51 -14.44 14.08 2.66
CA HIS A 51 -13.75 14.56 3.87
C HIS A 51 -12.68 15.63 3.55
N LEU A 52 -11.84 15.39 2.53
CA LEU A 52 -10.86 16.38 2.07
C LEU A 52 -11.54 17.63 1.51
N ASN A 53 -12.60 17.44 0.72
CA ASN A 53 -13.31 18.53 0.08
C ASN A 53 -13.99 19.48 1.07
N ASN A 54 -14.16 19.10 2.34
CA ASN A 54 -14.60 20.03 3.38
C ASN A 54 -13.63 21.20 3.57
N THR A 55 -12.33 20.98 3.41
CA THR A 55 -11.27 21.98 3.65
C THR A 55 -10.49 22.35 2.37
N PHE A 56 -10.31 21.41 1.45
CA PHE A 56 -9.50 21.55 0.24
C PHE A 56 -10.33 21.36 -1.04
N ASP A 57 -9.75 21.68 -2.20
CA ASP A 57 -10.31 21.40 -3.52
C ASP A 57 -9.55 20.19 -4.10
N TYR A 58 -10.14 19.01 -4.05
CA TYR A 58 -9.52 17.77 -4.53
C TYR A 58 -9.41 17.78 -6.06
N LYS A 59 -8.23 17.44 -6.57
CA LYS A 59 -7.91 17.39 -7.99
C LYS A 59 -7.15 16.13 -8.33
N GLU A 60 -7.48 15.56 -9.47
CA GLU A 60 -6.78 14.41 -10.01
C GLU A 60 -5.78 14.84 -11.08
N PHE A 61 -4.73 14.05 -11.28
CA PHE A 61 -3.80 14.18 -12.39
C PHE A 61 -3.45 12.81 -12.99
N ASP A 62 -3.19 12.79 -14.30
CA ASP A 62 -2.78 11.59 -15.03
C ASP A 62 -1.24 11.44 -15.06
N GLU A 63 -0.53 12.57 -15.13
CA GLU A 63 0.93 12.59 -15.23
C GLU A 63 1.55 13.34 -14.05
N ILE A 64 2.61 12.75 -13.47
CA ILE A 64 3.38 13.30 -12.34
C ILE A 64 3.85 14.75 -12.58
N ASN A 65 4.09 15.13 -13.84
CA ASN A 65 4.48 16.48 -14.21
C ASN A 65 3.38 17.54 -13.93
N GLN A 66 2.10 17.15 -13.91
CA GLN A 66 0.98 18.06 -13.69
C GLN A 66 0.97 18.54 -12.24
N PHE A 67 1.17 17.62 -11.30
CA PHE A 67 1.30 17.95 -9.88
C PHE A 67 2.54 18.81 -9.61
N THR A 68 3.69 18.44 -10.19
CA THR A 68 4.93 19.22 -10.11
C THR A 68 4.73 20.66 -10.60
N ASN A 69 4.09 20.83 -11.76
CA ASN A 69 3.76 22.14 -12.31
C ASN A 69 2.77 22.90 -11.42
N ALA A 70 1.82 22.22 -10.80
CA ALA A 70 0.89 22.85 -9.87
C ALA A 70 1.60 23.37 -8.61
N LEU A 71 2.58 22.63 -8.06
CA LEU A 71 3.41 23.10 -6.94
C LEU A 71 4.26 24.32 -7.33
N ILE A 72 4.97 24.25 -8.47
CA ILE A 72 5.81 25.36 -8.98
C ILE A 72 4.98 26.63 -9.19
N ASN A 73 3.78 26.49 -9.75
CA ASN A 73 2.89 27.61 -10.03
C ASN A 73 2.04 28.05 -8.83
N ASN A 74 2.29 27.53 -7.62
CA ASN A 74 1.53 27.81 -6.40
C ASN A 74 0.02 27.51 -6.52
N LYS A 75 -0.35 26.53 -7.35
CA LYS A 75 -1.72 26.06 -7.55
C LYS A 75 -2.06 24.85 -6.68
N ALA A 76 -1.04 24.11 -6.22
CA ALA A 76 -1.20 23.00 -5.28
C ALA A 76 -0.74 23.42 -3.88
N ALA A 77 -1.57 23.13 -2.89
CA ALA A 77 -1.23 23.29 -1.48
C ALA A 77 -0.53 22.04 -0.94
N ALA A 78 -1.02 20.87 -1.35
CA ALA A 78 -0.50 19.58 -0.97
C ALA A 78 -0.92 18.55 -2.01
N GLY A 79 -0.47 17.31 -1.83
CA GLY A 79 -0.93 16.20 -2.64
C GLY A 79 -0.23 14.91 -2.29
N ILE A 80 -0.58 13.87 -3.04
CA ILE A 80 0.16 12.62 -3.10
C ILE A 80 1.10 12.69 -4.29
N GLY A 81 2.35 12.31 -4.10
CA GLY A 81 3.30 12.11 -5.20
C GLY A 81 4.30 11.02 -4.88
N SER A 82 5.06 10.61 -5.89
CA SER A 82 6.11 9.60 -5.72
C SER A 82 7.26 10.12 -4.86
N ASP A 83 7.84 9.24 -4.05
CA ASP A 83 9.03 9.44 -3.23
C ASP A 83 10.23 10.09 -3.95
N PHE A 84 10.57 9.65 -5.16
CA PHE A 84 11.70 10.21 -5.92
C PHE A 84 11.42 11.66 -6.36
N LEU A 85 10.18 11.98 -6.73
CA LEU A 85 9.76 13.35 -6.99
C LEU A 85 9.79 14.17 -5.70
N ALA A 86 9.29 13.63 -4.59
CA ALA A 86 9.31 14.32 -3.30
C ALA A 86 10.75 14.68 -2.88
N ALA A 87 11.70 13.76 -3.06
CA ALA A 87 13.12 14.02 -2.84
C ALA A 87 13.66 15.15 -3.73
N GLU A 88 13.29 15.18 -5.01
CA GLU A 88 13.65 16.26 -5.93
C GLU A 88 13.06 17.62 -5.47
N LEU A 89 11.77 17.63 -5.14
CA LEU A 89 11.05 18.83 -4.70
C LEU A 89 11.59 19.37 -3.36
N ALA A 90 11.98 18.49 -2.44
CA ALA A 90 12.63 18.85 -1.18
C ALA A 90 13.98 19.52 -1.44
N ASN A 91 14.80 18.94 -2.31
CA ASN A 91 16.10 19.51 -2.71
C ASN A 91 15.95 20.88 -3.40
N LYS A 92 14.85 21.11 -4.13
CA LYS A 92 14.50 22.41 -4.74
C LYS A 92 13.84 23.40 -3.76
N GLY A 93 13.54 22.98 -2.52
CA GLY A 93 12.85 23.81 -1.52
C GLY A 93 11.40 24.13 -1.86
N LEU A 94 10.75 23.32 -2.71
CA LEU A 94 9.37 23.50 -3.16
C LEU A 94 8.34 22.91 -2.18
N ILE A 95 8.73 21.88 -1.43
CA ILE A 95 7.92 21.28 -0.36
C ILE A 95 8.52 21.58 1.01
N SER A 96 7.69 21.62 2.04
CA SER A 96 8.12 21.83 3.43
C SER A 96 8.12 20.54 4.22
N LYS A 97 8.85 20.54 5.33
CA LYS A 97 8.74 19.50 6.34
C LYS A 97 7.28 19.37 6.80
N LEU A 98 6.80 18.14 6.95
CA LEU A 98 5.46 17.84 7.46
C LEU A 98 5.42 18.14 8.95
N ASP A 99 4.26 18.51 9.52
CA ASP A 99 4.11 18.61 10.98
C ASP A 99 3.57 17.30 11.58
N TYR A 100 4.46 16.35 11.84
CA TYR A 100 4.16 15.10 12.52
C TYR A 100 3.58 15.25 13.93
N SER A 101 3.81 16.38 14.61
CA SER A 101 3.18 16.62 15.91
C SER A 101 1.67 16.77 15.77
N ILE A 102 1.20 17.23 14.61
CA ILE A 102 -0.22 17.28 14.25
C ILE A 102 -0.65 15.94 13.66
N LEU A 103 0.07 15.40 12.68
CA LEU A 103 -0.30 14.16 11.99
C LEU A 103 -0.52 12.98 12.95
N LEU A 104 0.41 12.82 13.91
CA LEU A 104 0.43 11.71 14.87
C LEU A 104 -0.26 12.07 16.20
N ASN A 105 -0.82 13.29 16.32
CA ASN A 105 -1.43 13.80 17.55
C ASN A 105 -0.48 13.79 18.77
N LEU A 106 0.69 14.41 18.60
CA LEU A 106 1.78 14.51 19.58
C LEU A 106 2.16 15.99 19.83
N PRO A 107 1.23 16.83 20.32
CA PRO A 107 1.45 18.28 20.46
C PRO A 107 2.67 18.64 21.33
N GLU A 108 3.04 17.77 22.27
CA GLU A 108 4.23 17.93 23.11
C GLU A 108 5.55 17.92 22.32
N LEU A 109 5.56 17.39 21.09
CA LEU A 109 6.74 17.30 20.23
C LEU A 109 6.82 18.39 19.16
N LYS A 110 5.90 19.37 19.14
CA LYS A 110 5.82 20.42 18.11
C LYS A 110 7.13 21.21 17.90
N ASN A 111 8.00 21.25 18.91
CA ASN A 111 9.28 21.95 18.84
C ASN A 111 10.32 21.30 17.91
N TYR A 112 10.11 20.08 17.40
CA TYR A 112 11.08 19.42 16.52
C TYR A 112 11.30 20.17 15.18
N LEU A 113 10.27 20.82 14.62
CA LEU A 113 10.38 21.64 13.40
C LEU A 113 11.34 22.82 13.56
N LYS A 114 11.69 23.19 14.80
CA LYS A 114 12.64 24.26 15.12
C LYS A 114 14.09 23.78 15.22
N TYR A 115 14.35 22.50 15.02
CA TYR A 115 15.69 21.94 15.13
C TYR A 115 16.70 22.66 14.23
N ASP A 116 16.41 22.82 12.93
CA ASP A 116 17.34 23.45 11.99
C ASP A 116 17.52 24.94 12.28
N ASP A 117 16.43 25.64 12.63
CA ASP A 117 16.44 27.04 13.05
C ASP A 117 17.40 27.22 14.24
N TYR A 118 17.28 26.38 15.26
CA TYR A 118 18.12 26.42 16.46
C TYR A 118 19.56 25.99 16.18
N LEU A 119 19.79 25.02 15.29
CA LEU A 119 21.13 24.59 14.91
C LEU A 119 21.87 25.71 14.18
N LYS A 120 21.18 26.39 13.26
CA LYS A 120 21.69 27.55 12.54
C LYS A 120 22.01 28.69 13.50
N GLU A 121 21.07 29.07 14.37
CA GLU A 121 21.26 30.12 15.36
C GLU A 121 22.43 29.80 16.32
N PHE A 122 22.53 28.56 16.79
CA PHE A 122 23.64 28.11 17.63
C PHE A 122 25.00 28.24 16.90
N ASN A 123 25.09 27.85 15.63
CA ASN A 123 26.32 27.97 14.84
C ASN A 123 26.70 29.44 14.62
N GLU A 124 25.73 30.29 14.27
CA GLU A 124 25.94 31.73 14.09
C GLU A 124 26.41 32.41 15.37
N LEU A 125 25.79 32.12 16.52
CA LEU A 125 26.19 32.66 17.82
C LEU A 125 27.60 32.21 18.22
N ASN A 126 27.98 30.97 17.94
CA ASN A 126 29.34 30.48 18.20
C ASN A 126 30.39 31.19 17.32
N ILE A 127 30.06 31.47 16.06
CA ILE A 127 30.92 32.27 15.17
C ILE A 127 31.06 33.71 15.71
N GLN A 128 29.95 34.33 16.12
CA GLN A 128 29.97 35.67 16.73
C GLN A 128 30.83 35.69 18.00
N LEU A 129 30.67 34.71 18.90
CA LEU A 129 31.44 34.60 20.13
C LEU A 129 32.96 34.53 19.86
N LYS A 130 33.38 33.76 18.85
CA LYS A 130 34.79 33.65 18.45
C LYS A 130 35.39 34.98 17.98
N ASN A 131 34.57 35.82 17.33
CA ASN A 131 35.00 37.09 16.75
C ASN A 131 34.92 38.27 17.73
N THR A 132 34.12 38.16 18.78
CA THR A 132 33.97 39.21 19.81
C THR A 132 35.22 39.32 20.68
N LYS A 133 35.72 40.54 20.90
CA LYS A 133 36.86 40.81 21.80
C LYS A 133 36.44 41.38 23.16
N ASP A 134 35.27 42.02 23.21
CA ASP A 134 34.70 42.62 24.42
C ASP A 134 34.18 41.56 25.41
N GLN A 135 34.52 41.70 26.70
CA GLN A 135 34.21 40.69 27.72
C GLN A 135 32.73 40.68 28.13
N GLU A 136 32.08 41.85 28.15
CA GLU A 136 30.67 41.96 28.52
C GLU A 136 29.77 41.39 27.41
N GLN A 137 30.10 41.71 26.15
CA GLN A 137 29.45 41.11 24.99
C GLN A 137 29.66 39.60 24.92
N LYS A 138 30.85 39.09 25.27
CA LYS A 138 31.09 37.64 25.39
C LYS A 138 30.18 37.00 26.43
N ALA A 139 30.04 37.59 27.62
CA ALA A 139 29.17 37.07 28.66
C ALA A 139 27.70 37.04 28.21
N SER A 140 27.23 38.09 27.52
CA SER A 140 25.89 38.15 26.93
C SER A 140 25.68 37.06 25.86
N LEU A 141 26.64 36.87 24.95
CA LEU A 141 26.60 35.82 23.93
C LEU A 141 26.59 34.42 24.54
N ASN A 142 27.40 34.16 25.58
CA ASN A 142 27.41 32.89 26.28
C ASN A 142 26.03 32.53 26.86
N ASN A 143 25.34 33.49 27.46
CA ASN A 143 23.98 33.26 27.99
C ASN A 143 22.98 32.92 26.88
N LYS A 144 23.07 33.58 25.72
CA LYS A 144 22.27 33.22 24.52
C LYS A 144 22.59 31.82 24.02
N ILE A 145 23.88 31.47 23.97
CA ILE A 145 24.36 30.15 23.55
C ILE A 145 23.83 29.05 24.47
N LEU A 146 23.84 29.26 25.79
CA LEU A 146 23.28 28.28 26.74
C LEU A 146 21.77 28.05 26.51
N LYS A 147 21.02 29.13 26.29
CA LYS A 147 19.57 29.03 26.02
C LYS A 147 19.28 28.33 24.70
N ILE A 148 19.96 28.70 23.62
CA ILE A 148 19.76 28.07 22.31
C ILE A 148 20.23 26.62 22.32
N GLN A 149 21.30 26.28 23.07
CA GLN A 149 21.76 24.91 23.23
C GLN A 149 20.72 24.04 23.95
N GLN A 150 20.04 24.57 24.97
CA GLN A 150 18.93 23.86 25.62
C GLN A 150 17.77 23.61 24.64
N ASN A 151 17.38 24.64 23.86
CA ASN A 151 16.35 24.51 22.84
C ASN A 151 16.73 23.51 21.73
N LEU A 152 17.99 23.53 21.30
CA LEU A 152 18.56 22.60 20.32
C LEU A 152 18.51 21.16 20.86
N ASN A 153 18.91 20.94 22.11
CA ASN A 153 18.85 19.62 22.73
C ASN A 153 17.40 19.10 22.85
N ASN A 154 16.45 19.97 23.21
CA ASN A 154 15.05 19.60 23.34
C ASN A 154 14.40 19.29 21.98
N SER A 155 14.66 20.12 20.96
CA SER A 155 14.17 19.89 19.59
C SER A 155 14.82 18.66 18.95
N LYS A 156 16.10 18.39 19.22
CA LYS A 156 16.77 17.16 18.79
C LYS A 156 16.07 15.92 19.37
N LYS A 157 15.81 15.90 20.68
CA LYS A 157 15.09 14.78 21.32
C LYS A 157 13.70 14.58 20.72
N ALA A 158 12.98 15.67 20.46
CA ALA A 158 11.67 15.60 19.82
C ALA A 158 11.77 15.06 18.37
N LYS A 159 12.78 15.47 17.60
CA LYS A 159 13.04 14.98 16.25
C LYS A 159 13.32 13.46 16.24
N GLU A 160 14.18 12.97 17.13
CA GLU A 160 14.46 11.54 17.26
C GLU A 160 13.22 10.74 17.65
N LEU A 161 12.43 11.25 18.59
CA LEU A 161 11.22 10.55 19.04
C LEU A 161 10.15 10.50 17.93
N ILE A 162 9.95 11.58 17.18
CA ILE A 162 9.07 11.57 16.00
C ILE A 162 9.58 10.58 14.95
N LYS A 163 10.88 10.57 14.67
CA LYS A 163 11.49 9.61 13.74
C LYS A 163 11.15 8.16 14.14
N GLN A 164 11.26 7.85 15.43
CA GLN A 164 10.90 6.54 15.96
C GLN A 164 9.40 6.24 15.80
N TYR A 165 8.51 7.22 16.05
CA TYR A 165 7.07 7.03 15.82
C TYR A 165 6.71 6.82 14.36
N VAL A 166 7.28 7.60 13.45
CA VAL A 166 7.10 7.40 12.01
C VAL A 166 7.56 6.00 11.62
N LYS A 167 8.76 5.58 12.06
CA LYS A 167 9.27 4.24 11.82
C LYS A 167 8.34 3.15 12.35
N LEU A 168 7.77 3.29 13.54
CA LEU A 168 6.84 2.31 14.13
C LEU A 168 5.58 2.10 13.28
N THR A 169 5.11 3.13 12.59
CA THR A 169 3.91 3.04 11.74
C THR A 169 4.18 2.39 10.39
N LEU A 170 5.43 2.35 9.93
CA LEU A 170 5.77 1.93 8.57
C LEU A 170 6.32 0.51 8.54
N ARG A 171 6.08 -0.16 7.41
CA ARG A 171 6.72 -1.43 7.10
C ARG A 171 8.25 -1.28 6.98
N PRO A 172 9.03 -2.31 7.34
CA PRO A 172 10.50 -2.26 7.23
C PRO A 172 11.00 -1.94 5.83
N GLU A 173 10.40 -2.52 4.78
CA GLU A 173 10.78 -2.27 3.38
C GLU A 173 10.65 -0.79 3.04
N ILE A 174 9.54 -0.17 3.44
CA ILE A 174 9.23 1.23 3.17
C ILE A 174 10.17 2.15 3.94
N TRP A 175 10.39 1.87 5.23
CA TRP A 175 11.31 2.68 6.05
C TRP A 175 12.74 2.65 5.50
N ASN A 176 13.23 1.46 5.15
CA ASN A 176 14.56 1.28 4.57
C ASN A 176 14.67 2.00 3.21
N HIS A 177 13.62 1.93 2.41
CA HIS A 177 13.53 2.60 1.12
C HIS A 177 13.59 4.12 1.24
N LEU A 178 12.81 4.73 2.14
CA LEU A 178 12.87 6.17 2.40
C LEU A 178 14.26 6.63 2.88
N ASN A 179 14.91 5.84 3.73
CA ASN A 179 16.26 6.15 4.22
C ASN A 179 17.35 6.00 3.15
N SER A 180 17.04 5.39 2.01
CA SER A 180 17.98 5.30 0.88
C SER A 180 18.11 6.62 0.11
N TYR A 181 17.26 7.61 0.39
CA TYR A 181 17.31 8.93 -0.22
C TYR A 181 18.22 9.87 0.58
N ASN A 182 19.25 10.38 -0.08
CA ASN A 182 20.10 11.43 0.47
C ASN A 182 19.61 12.79 -0.04
N LEU A 183 19.10 13.63 0.88
CA LEU A 183 18.71 15.00 0.57
C LEU A 183 19.83 15.99 0.91
N ASN A 184 19.69 17.22 0.42
CA ASN A 184 20.56 18.32 0.76
C ASN A 184 20.51 18.63 2.27
N ASP A 185 21.61 19.19 2.78
CA ASP A 185 21.76 19.64 4.18
C ASP A 185 21.58 18.54 5.23
N ASN A 186 21.85 17.27 4.86
CA ASN A 186 21.66 16.09 5.71
C ASN A 186 20.21 15.91 6.21
N ASN A 187 19.24 16.44 5.47
CA ASN A 187 17.85 16.14 5.72
C ASN A 187 17.49 14.72 5.25
N GLU A 188 16.46 14.16 5.86
CA GLU A 188 15.97 12.84 5.50
C GLU A 188 14.59 12.95 4.83
N LEU A 189 14.27 12.08 3.87
CA LEU A 189 13.02 12.18 3.09
C LEU A 189 11.77 12.11 3.97
N TRP A 190 11.79 11.28 5.03
CA TRP A 190 10.68 11.18 5.96
C TRP A 190 10.29 12.55 6.57
N GLU A 191 11.21 13.52 6.67
CA GLU A 191 10.88 14.84 7.22
C GLU A 191 9.89 15.62 6.33
N TYR A 192 9.83 15.30 5.03
CA TYR A 192 9.05 15.99 4.01
C TYR A 192 7.91 15.14 3.42
N PHE A 193 7.88 13.85 3.75
CA PHE A 193 7.09 12.85 3.06
C PHE A 193 6.56 11.82 4.04
N TYR A 194 5.25 11.56 4.01
CA TYR A 194 4.65 10.44 4.74
C TYR A 194 4.04 9.45 3.74
N PRO A 195 4.50 8.18 3.73
CA PRO A 195 4.01 7.17 2.80
C PRO A 195 2.49 6.94 2.84
N TYR A 196 1.94 6.59 1.69
CA TYR A 196 0.53 6.30 1.46
C TYR A 196 0.34 4.85 0.97
N TYR A 197 0.79 4.56 -0.25
CA TYR A 197 0.80 3.23 -0.84
C TYR A 197 2.14 2.93 -1.51
N SER A 198 2.39 1.65 -1.72
CA SER A 198 3.59 1.15 -2.40
C SER A 198 3.21 0.18 -3.50
N GLN A 199 4.04 0.12 -4.54
CA GLN A 199 3.87 -0.76 -5.69
C GLN A 199 5.21 -1.33 -6.11
N ASP A 200 5.19 -2.53 -6.67
CA ASP A 200 6.28 -3.12 -7.41
C ASP A 200 5.80 -3.63 -8.79
N MET A 201 6.75 -4.01 -9.65
CA MET A 201 6.42 -4.49 -10.99
C MET A 201 6.11 -5.99 -10.96
N VAL A 202 5.14 -6.38 -11.78
CA VAL A 202 4.85 -7.77 -12.12
C VAL A 202 4.77 -7.95 -13.63
N ILE A 203 5.06 -9.17 -14.06
CA ILE A 203 4.75 -9.65 -15.41
C ILE A 203 3.48 -10.48 -15.30
N ALA A 204 2.37 -9.94 -15.80
CA ALA A 204 1.04 -10.52 -15.71
C ALA A 204 0.60 -11.13 -17.05
N TYR A 205 -0.25 -12.15 -17.02
CA TYR A 205 -0.82 -12.78 -18.21
C TYR A 205 -2.19 -13.39 -17.93
N ASN A 206 -3.04 -13.41 -18.96
CA ASN A 206 -4.41 -13.92 -18.86
C ASN A 206 -4.50 -15.37 -19.35
N ILE A 207 -4.81 -16.30 -18.44
CA ILE A 207 -4.82 -17.75 -18.72
C ILE A 207 -5.99 -18.22 -19.58
N LYS A 208 -7.03 -17.40 -19.77
CA LYS A 208 -8.16 -17.71 -20.66
C LYS A 208 -7.90 -17.28 -22.10
N LYS A 209 -6.99 -16.33 -22.33
CA LYS A 209 -6.67 -15.81 -23.68
C LYS A 209 -5.66 -16.67 -24.44
N VAL A 210 -4.79 -17.40 -23.76
CA VAL A 210 -3.78 -18.28 -24.37
C VAL A 210 -3.77 -19.62 -23.66
N SER A 211 -3.87 -20.71 -24.44
CA SER A 211 -3.77 -22.07 -23.89
C SER A 211 -2.31 -22.45 -23.69
N ILE A 212 -1.93 -22.65 -22.42
CA ILE A 212 -0.59 -23.12 -22.03
C ILE A 212 -0.56 -24.65 -22.10
N ASN A 213 0.57 -25.20 -22.54
CA ASN A 213 0.78 -26.64 -22.51
C ASN A 213 0.74 -27.14 -21.05
N PRO A 214 -0.09 -28.15 -20.70
CA PRO A 214 -0.19 -28.66 -19.34
C PRO A 214 1.15 -29.10 -18.73
N GLU A 215 2.11 -29.53 -19.55
CA GLU A 215 3.45 -29.90 -19.07
C GLU A 215 4.26 -28.71 -18.55
N ASN A 216 3.89 -27.48 -18.91
CA ASN A 216 4.52 -26.23 -18.48
C ASN A 216 3.83 -25.60 -17.28
N LEU A 217 2.74 -26.18 -16.77
CA LEU A 217 1.98 -25.63 -15.65
C LEU A 217 2.47 -26.15 -14.29
N ASP A 218 2.28 -25.33 -13.26
CA ASP A 218 2.39 -25.69 -11.85
C ASP A 218 1.02 -26.11 -11.27
N GLU A 219 0.98 -26.39 -9.97
CA GLU A 219 -0.25 -26.75 -9.24
C GLU A 219 -1.33 -25.65 -9.24
N ASN A 220 -0.94 -24.39 -9.44
CA ASN A 220 -1.82 -23.22 -9.44
C ASN A 220 -2.26 -22.81 -10.86
N GLN A 221 -1.99 -23.66 -11.86
CA GLN A 221 -2.23 -23.37 -13.29
C GLN A 221 -1.43 -22.15 -13.80
N SER A 222 -0.30 -21.85 -13.16
CA SER A 222 0.66 -20.85 -13.62
C SER A 222 1.77 -21.50 -14.43
N ILE A 223 2.50 -20.72 -15.22
CA ILE A 223 3.71 -21.18 -15.89
C ILE A 223 4.77 -21.54 -14.84
N ASP A 224 5.18 -22.79 -14.82
CA ASP A 224 6.20 -23.33 -13.91
C ASP A 224 7.60 -22.93 -14.38
N ILE A 225 8.11 -21.84 -13.79
CA ILE A 225 9.43 -21.28 -14.09
C ILE A 225 10.57 -22.27 -13.80
N SER A 226 10.38 -23.22 -12.89
CA SER A 226 11.43 -24.19 -12.53
C SER A 226 11.82 -25.07 -13.72
N LYS A 227 10.89 -25.33 -14.65
CA LYS A 227 11.12 -26.14 -15.86
C LYS A 227 12.02 -25.44 -16.89
N TYR A 228 12.28 -24.15 -16.73
CA TYR A 228 13.07 -23.36 -17.67
C TYR A 228 14.51 -23.09 -17.17
N ILE A 229 14.85 -23.51 -15.94
CA ILE A 229 16.17 -23.26 -15.33
C ILE A 229 17.30 -23.70 -16.25
N ASP A 230 17.23 -24.91 -16.79
CA ASP A 230 18.30 -25.49 -17.61
C ASP A 230 18.55 -24.73 -18.92
N LYS A 231 17.58 -23.96 -19.42
CA LYS A 231 17.72 -23.16 -20.66
C LYS A 231 18.68 -21.98 -20.49
N PHE A 232 18.84 -21.49 -19.26
CA PHE A 232 19.62 -20.28 -18.98
C PHE A 232 20.99 -20.58 -18.37
N ILE A 233 21.32 -21.87 -18.17
CA ILE A 233 22.66 -22.28 -17.75
C ILE A 233 23.64 -21.99 -18.90
N ASN A 234 24.64 -21.17 -18.63
CA ASN A 234 25.62 -20.79 -19.64
C ASN A 234 26.49 -21.99 -20.03
N THR A 235 26.36 -22.45 -21.27
CA THR A 235 27.16 -23.54 -21.85
C THR A 235 28.30 -23.03 -22.74
N GLU A 236 28.39 -21.71 -22.98
CA GLU A 236 29.40 -21.09 -23.84
C GLU A 236 30.37 -20.19 -23.02
N PRO A 237 31.68 -20.49 -22.99
CA PRO A 237 32.64 -19.79 -22.11
C PRO A 237 32.79 -18.27 -22.33
N ASN A 238 32.37 -17.75 -23.50
CA ASN A 238 32.63 -16.38 -23.93
C ASN A 238 31.36 -15.53 -24.11
N LYS A 239 30.17 -16.08 -23.81
CA LYS A 239 28.91 -15.37 -23.94
C LYS A 239 28.34 -15.10 -22.56
N GLU A 240 28.21 -13.83 -22.20
CA GLU A 240 27.56 -13.47 -20.94
C GLU A 240 26.04 -13.53 -21.14
N ILE A 241 25.43 -14.52 -20.50
CA ILE A 241 23.99 -14.78 -20.48
C ILE A 241 23.53 -14.59 -19.04
N ILE A 242 22.47 -13.81 -18.85
CA ILE A 242 21.79 -13.69 -17.57
C ILE A 242 21.12 -15.03 -17.26
N GLN A 243 21.56 -15.69 -16.18
CA GLN A 243 21.21 -17.08 -15.89
C GLN A 243 19.95 -17.22 -15.04
N ASN A 244 19.60 -16.21 -14.24
CA ASN A 244 18.45 -16.31 -13.35
C ASN A 244 17.15 -16.36 -14.18
N PRO A 245 16.32 -17.43 -14.08
CA PRO A 245 15.08 -17.53 -14.83
C PRO A 245 14.05 -16.46 -14.42
N TYR A 246 14.18 -15.89 -13.21
CA TYR A 246 13.33 -14.79 -12.72
C TYR A 246 13.84 -13.40 -13.13
N SER A 247 14.93 -13.30 -13.90
CA SER A 247 15.33 -12.02 -14.52
C SER A 247 14.29 -11.56 -15.53
N ILE A 248 14.10 -10.24 -15.64
CA ILE A 248 13.07 -9.65 -16.52
C ILE A 248 13.19 -10.22 -17.93
N ILE A 249 14.41 -10.26 -18.49
CA ILE A 249 14.66 -10.79 -19.83
C ILE A 249 14.23 -12.26 -19.98
N ASN A 250 14.49 -13.10 -18.98
CA ASN A 250 14.19 -14.52 -19.07
C ASN A 250 12.71 -14.79 -18.84
N LEU A 251 12.05 -14.05 -17.94
CA LEU A 251 10.60 -14.12 -17.79
C LEU A 251 9.88 -13.74 -19.08
N LEU A 252 10.28 -12.64 -19.74
CA LEU A 252 9.68 -12.24 -21.02
C LEU A 252 9.83 -13.34 -22.09
N LYS A 253 10.98 -14.02 -22.14
CA LYS A 253 11.20 -15.16 -23.05
C LYS A 253 10.31 -16.34 -22.70
N ILE A 254 10.28 -16.74 -21.43
CA ILE A 254 9.47 -17.87 -20.96
C ILE A 254 7.98 -17.62 -21.28
N ILE A 255 7.46 -16.44 -20.96
CA ILE A 255 6.07 -16.08 -21.24
C ILE A 255 5.80 -16.11 -22.75
N SER A 256 6.69 -15.53 -23.56
CA SER A 256 6.55 -15.53 -25.03
C SER A 256 6.64 -16.93 -25.64
N GLU A 257 7.51 -17.80 -25.12
CA GLU A 257 7.62 -19.21 -25.52
C GLU A 257 6.34 -20.01 -25.23
N ASN A 258 5.52 -19.57 -24.27
CA ASN A 258 4.21 -20.15 -23.98
C ASN A 258 3.06 -19.51 -24.78
N GLY A 259 3.38 -18.75 -25.84
CA GLY A 259 2.40 -18.24 -26.80
C GLY A 259 1.85 -16.85 -26.49
N TYR A 260 2.31 -16.19 -25.43
CA TYR A 260 1.94 -14.82 -25.08
C TYR A 260 2.77 -13.82 -25.89
N ASP A 261 2.25 -13.39 -27.04
CA ASP A 261 2.94 -12.52 -27.99
C ASP A 261 2.33 -11.11 -28.12
N LYS A 262 1.36 -10.78 -27.26
CA LYS A 262 0.60 -9.52 -27.28
C LYS A 262 0.71 -8.78 -25.95
N TRP A 263 1.70 -7.91 -25.88
CA TRP A 263 2.13 -7.21 -24.69
C TRP A 263 1.56 -5.81 -24.58
N VAL A 264 1.07 -5.48 -23.40
CA VAL A 264 0.87 -4.09 -22.95
C VAL A 264 1.89 -3.76 -21.86
N ILE A 265 2.55 -2.61 -21.93
CA ILE A 265 3.61 -2.22 -20.99
C ILE A 265 3.33 -0.81 -20.51
N THR A 266 3.50 -0.55 -19.21
CA THR A 266 3.38 0.79 -18.65
C THR A 266 4.36 1.78 -19.32
N ASP A 267 3.86 2.92 -19.80
CA ASP A 267 4.62 4.00 -20.45
C ASP A 267 5.26 4.95 -19.41
N ALA A 268 5.72 4.39 -18.29
CA ALA A 268 6.44 5.13 -17.25
C ALA A 268 7.93 5.19 -17.61
N VAL A 269 8.36 6.33 -18.16
CA VAL A 269 9.73 6.49 -18.72
C VAL A 269 10.82 6.10 -17.73
N ARG A 270 10.70 6.51 -16.46
CA ARG A 270 11.73 6.27 -15.44
C ARG A 270 11.79 4.82 -14.99
N ASP A 271 10.63 4.17 -14.91
CA ASP A 271 10.48 2.75 -14.61
C ASP A 271 11.09 1.91 -15.73
N ASN A 272 10.77 2.25 -16.98
CA ASN A 272 11.32 1.60 -18.17
C ASN A 272 12.85 1.73 -18.24
N MET A 273 13.42 2.87 -17.82
CA MET A 273 14.87 3.01 -17.69
C MET A 273 15.46 2.10 -16.60
N LEU A 274 14.79 1.96 -15.45
CA LEU A 274 15.20 1.04 -14.40
C LEU A 274 15.13 -0.41 -14.90
N TYR A 275 14.07 -0.81 -15.61
CA TYR A 275 13.98 -2.14 -16.23
C TYR A 275 15.13 -2.35 -17.23
N GLY A 276 15.43 -1.35 -18.06
CA GLY A 276 16.57 -1.37 -18.98
C GLY A 276 17.93 -1.55 -18.29
N SER A 277 18.09 -1.07 -17.05
CA SER A 277 19.33 -1.29 -16.28
C SER A 277 19.59 -2.76 -15.91
N SER A 278 18.55 -3.60 -15.92
CA SER A 278 18.69 -5.06 -15.76
C SER A 278 19.19 -5.78 -17.03
N TYR A 279 19.34 -5.05 -18.13
CA TYR A 279 19.78 -5.59 -19.42
C TYR A 279 20.92 -4.79 -20.04
N TRP A 280 21.91 -4.49 -19.20
CA TRP A 280 23.00 -3.59 -19.54
C TRP A 280 23.95 -4.19 -20.60
N PRO A 281 24.37 -3.42 -21.64
CA PRO A 281 25.26 -3.91 -22.68
C PRO A 281 26.70 -4.10 -22.20
N LEU A 282 27.27 -5.24 -22.54
CA LEU A 282 28.68 -5.57 -22.38
C LEU A 282 29.32 -5.86 -23.74
N PRO A 283 30.66 -5.84 -23.85
CA PRO A 283 31.33 -6.14 -25.12
C PRO A 283 30.90 -7.47 -25.76
N ASN A 284 30.61 -8.49 -24.93
CA ASN A 284 30.27 -9.85 -25.36
C ASN A 284 28.96 -10.38 -24.72
N GLY A 285 27.97 -9.52 -24.53
CA GLY A 285 26.68 -9.96 -23.98
C GLY A 285 25.95 -8.88 -23.19
N ARG A 286 25.20 -9.32 -22.19
CA ARG A 286 24.35 -8.48 -21.34
C ARG A 286 24.49 -8.91 -19.89
N THR A 287 24.31 -7.97 -18.96
CA THR A 287 24.35 -8.23 -17.52
C THR A 287 23.19 -7.53 -16.81
N ASP A 288 22.71 -8.17 -15.75
CA ASP A 288 21.71 -7.66 -14.81
C ASP A 288 22.33 -7.15 -13.50
N GLU A 289 23.66 -7.25 -13.34
CA GLU A 289 24.39 -6.81 -12.16
C GLU A 289 24.39 -5.29 -11.97
N LYS A 290 24.06 -4.53 -13.03
CA LYS A 290 23.99 -3.06 -13.03
C LYS A 290 22.60 -2.50 -12.77
N PHE A 291 21.70 -3.30 -12.19
CA PHE A 291 20.36 -2.87 -11.85
C PHE A 291 20.38 -1.66 -10.90
N THR A 292 19.94 -0.49 -11.39
CA THR A 292 20.02 0.79 -10.68
C THR A 292 19.00 1.80 -11.18
N GLY A 293 18.44 2.60 -10.27
CA GLY A 293 17.62 3.76 -10.61
C GLY A 293 18.40 5.08 -10.73
N ILE A 294 19.74 5.04 -10.65
CA ILE A 294 20.60 6.20 -10.85
C ILE A 294 20.72 6.51 -12.35
N VAL A 295 20.52 7.79 -12.70
CA VAL A 295 20.66 8.25 -14.08
C VAL A 295 21.55 9.48 -14.14
N GLN A 296 22.54 9.42 -15.04
CA GLN A 296 23.52 10.49 -15.24
C GLN A 296 23.45 11.03 -16.68
N GLU A 297 23.78 12.32 -16.83
CA GLU A 297 23.80 12.98 -18.14
C GLU A 297 24.98 12.50 -18.99
N GLU A 298 26.18 12.51 -18.41
CA GLU A 298 27.43 12.07 -19.02
C GLU A 298 28.32 11.38 -17.98
N ASP A 299 28.99 10.32 -18.41
CA ASP A 299 30.05 9.65 -17.65
C ASP A 299 31.13 9.17 -18.62
N ASN A 300 32.37 9.65 -18.48
CA ASN A 300 33.51 9.27 -19.33
C ASN A 300 33.22 9.30 -20.85
N ASN A 301 32.61 10.38 -21.36
CA ASN A 301 32.16 10.55 -22.76
C ASN A 301 31.04 9.60 -23.23
N SER A 302 30.48 8.79 -22.33
CA SER A 302 29.24 8.05 -22.56
C SER A 302 28.03 8.84 -22.05
N LYS A 303 26.84 8.51 -22.54
CA LYS A 303 25.58 9.08 -22.05
C LYS A 303 24.76 7.96 -21.39
N PRO A 304 24.90 7.74 -20.08
CA PRO A 304 24.25 6.63 -19.39
C PRO A 304 22.73 6.59 -19.57
N TYR A 305 22.06 7.75 -19.64
CA TYR A 305 20.62 7.79 -19.90
C TYR A 305 20.22 7.22 -21.27
N GLU A 306 21.03 7.43 -22.32
CA GLU A 306 20.77 6.86 -23.65
C GLU A 306 20.94 5.33 -23.60
N ILE A 307 21.98 4.85 -22.89
CA ILE A 307 22.25 3.42 -22.71
C ILE A 307 21.08 2.73 -22.00
N LEU A 308 20.54 3.31 -20.92
CA LEU A 308 19.41 2.73 -20.19
C LEU A 308 18.16 2.61 -21.07
N ILE A 309 17.86 3.65 -21.86
CA ILE A 309 16.70 3.66 -22.76
C ILE A 309 16.89 2.63 -23.88
N ASP A 310 18.07 2.60 -24.51
CA ASP A 310 18.36 1.63 -25.57
C ASP A 310 18.35 0.19 -25.02
N SER A 311 18.83 -0.02 -23.80
CA SER A 311 18.79 -1.32 -23.12
C SER A 311 17.37 -1.79 -22.82
N PHE A 312 16.45 -0.88 -22.50
CA PHE A 312 15.03 -1.21 -22.37
C PHE A 312 14.41 -1.62 -23.70
N VAL A 313 14.71 -0.89 -24.78
CA VAL A 313 14.24 -1.25 -26.13
C VAL A 313 14.75 -2.64 -26.53
N ASP A 314 16.03 -2.91 -26.26
CA ASP A 314 16.65 -4.21 -26.52
C ASP A 314 16.06 -5.30 -25.61
N LEU A 315 15.79 -5.01 -24.34
CA LEU A 315 15.15 -5.94 -23.40
C LEU A 315 13.78 -6.39 -23.90
N VAL A 316 12.93 -5.46 -24.35
CA VAL A 316 11.62 -5.78 -24.93
C VAL A 316 11.80 -6.62 -26.18
N LYS A 317 12.71 -6.24 -27.07
CA LYS A 317 12.94 -6.96 -28.33
C LYS A 317 13.48 -8.37 -28.14
N ASP A 318 14.51 -8.52 -27.31
CA ASP A 318 15.18 -9.79 -27.07
C ASP A 318 14.37 -10.69 -26.11
N GLY A 319 13.49 -10.10 -25.31
CA GLY A 319 12.58 -10.79 -24.40
C GLY A 319 11.31 -11.29 -25.08
N THR A 320 10.67 -10.44 -25.88
CA THR A 320 9.37 -10.76 -26.52
C THR A 320 9.50 -11.26 -27.96
N GLY A 321 10.64 -11.01 -28.60
CA GLY A 321 10.86 -11.27 -30.03
C GLY A 321 10.38 -10.14 -30.96
N PHE A 322 9.80 -9.06 -30.42
CA PHE A 322 9.22 -7.98 -31.23
C PHE A 322 9.86 -6.61 -30.94
N ASP A 323 10.10 -5.84 -32.00
CA ASP A 323 10.53 -4.45 -31.86
C ASP A 323 9.49 -3.65 -31.06
N ILE A 324 9.94 -2.76 -30.17
CA ILE A 324 9.05 -1.94 -29.34
C ILE A 324 8.07 -1.08 -30.17
N ARG A 325 8.43 -0.75 -31.42
CA ARG A 325 7.58 -0.02 -32.37
C ARG A 325 6.61 -0.93 -33.15
N ASN A 326 6.55 -2.22 -32.84
CA ASN A 326 5.62 -3.15 -33.47
C ASN A 326 4.27 -3.15 -32.74
N ASN A 327 3.41 -2.19 -33.09
CA ASN A 327 2.11 -1.94 -32.46
C ASN A 327 1.11 -3.12 -32.58
N LYS A 328 1.45 -4.18 -33.33
CA LYS A 328 0.65 -5.42 -33.39
C LYS A 328 0.96 -6.38 -32.24
N HIS A 329 2.07 -6.18 -31.54
CA HIS A 329 2.58 -7.06 -30.50
C HIS A 329 2.96 -6.31 -29.23
N ILE A 330 3.36 -5.04 -29.33
CA ILE A 330 3.75 -4.21 -28.19
C ILE A 330 2.89 -2.95 -28.18
N THR A 331 2.22 -2.70 -27.05
CA THR A 331 1.45 -1.48 -26.78
C THR A 331 2.00 -0.82 -25.52
N LEU A 332 2.23 0.50 -25.55
CA LEU A 332 2.63 1.28 -24.38
C LEU A 332 1.45 2.12 -23.89
N LYS A 333 1.17 2.10 -22.58
CA LYS A 333 0.05 2.86 -21.97
C LYS A 333 0.45 3.51 -20.64
N GLY A 334 0.04 4.75 -20.43
CA GLY A 334 0.30 5.48 -19.18
C GLY A 334 -0.78 5.33 -18.10
N ASP A 335 -2.02 5.00 -18.48
CA ASP A 335 -3.14 4.83 -17.55
C ASP A 335 -3.23 3.35 -17.13
N GLY A 336 -3.01 3.06 -15.83
CA GLY A 336 -3.07 1.71 -15.28
C GLY A 336 -4.44 1.05 -15.46
N LEU A 337 -5.54 1.82 -15.31
CA LEU A 337 -6.89 1.30 -15.49
C LEU A 337 -7.15 0.88 -16.95
N GLU A 338 -6.52 1.55 -17.90
CA GLU A 338 -6.56 1.11 -19.30
C GLU A 338 -5.79 -0.18 -19.55
N ILE A 339 -4.72 -0.45 -18.78
CA ILE A 339 -3.96 -1.70 -18.85
C ILE A 339 -4.80 -2.86 -18.28
N VAL A 340 -5.38 -2.66 -17.10
CA VAL A 340 -6.29 -3.63 -16.45
C VAL A 340 -7.41 -4.04 -17.41
N ASN A 341 -8.18 -3.06 -17.88
CA ASN A 341 -9.34 -3.29 -18.74
C ASN A 341 -8.96 -4.00 -20.04
N ASP A 342 -7.84 -3.64 -20.66
CA ASP A 342 -7.40 -4.28 -21.90
C ASP A 342 -6.92 -5.72 -21.69
N LEU A 343 -6.23 -5.99 -20.57
CA LEU A 343 -5.72 -7.32 -20.24
C LEU A 343 -6.85 -8.31 -19.97
N ILE A 344 -7.90 -7.92 -19.27
CA ILE A 344 -9.04 -8.80 -18.92
C ILE A 344 -10.10 -8.88 -20.02
N ASN A 345 -10.29 -7.85 -20.84
CA ASN A 345 -11.38 -7.80 -21.80
C ASN A 345 -11.28 -8.93 -22.86
N PRO A 346 -12.28 -9.82 -22.96
CA PRO A 346 -12.25 -10.94 -23.91
C PRO A 346 -12.34 -10.47 -25.38
N ASN A 347 -12.84 -9.26 -25.63
CA ASN A 347 -12.91 -8.66 -26.96
C ASN A 347 -11.59 -7.99 -27.39
N ARG A 348 -10.55 -8.03 -26.56
CA ARG A 348 -9.19 -7.56 -26.85
C ARG A 348 -8.20 -8.74 -26.90
N PRO A 349 -8.31 -9.64 -27.90
CA PRO A 349 -7.35 -10.74 -28.08
C PRO A 349 -5.97 -10.22 -28.53
N ASP A 350 -5.87 -8.96 -28.92
CA ASP A 350 -4.65 -8.25 -29.26
C ASP A 350 -3.82 -7.82 -28.04
N ILE A 351 -4.24 -8.20 -26.82
CA ILE A 351 -3.51 -8.06 -25.54
C ILE A 351 -3.74 -9.31 -24.69
N ASN A 352 -2.68 -10.01 -24.30
CA ASN A 352 -2.74 -11.23 -23.49
C ASN A 352 -1.68 -11.30 -22.37
N ALA A 353 -0.68 -10.42 -22.38
CA ALA A 353 0.32 -10.28 -21.33
C ALA A 353 0.63 -8.81 -21.05
N ALA A 354 1.13 -8.52 -19.86
CA ALA A 354 1.41 -7.17 -19.39
C ALA A 354 2.70 -7.08 -18.55
N ILE A 355 3.36 -5.92 -18.64
CA ILE A 355 4.28 -5.43 -17.60
C ILE A 355 3.55 -4.28 -16.92
N MET A 356 3.16 -4.47 -15.66
CA MET A 356 2.29 -3.55 -14.92
C MET A 356 2.64 -3.54 -13.43
N TYR A 357 1.98 -2.67 -12.66
CA TYR A 357 2.14 -2.66 -11.22
C TYR A 357 1.32 -3.76 -10.55
N ASN A 358 1.78 -4.22 -9.40
CA ASN A 358 1.13 -5.32 -8.68
C ASN A 358 -0.29 -4.99 -8.20
N GLY A 359 -0.59 -3.74 -7.85
CA GLY A 359 -1.95 -3.29 -7.53
C GLY A 359 -2.91 -3.45 -8.71
N ASP A 360 -2.48 -3.02 -9.91
CA ASP A 360 -3.26 -3.21 -11.14
C ASP A 360 -3.43 -4.70 -11.48
N ALA A 361 -2.48 -5.55 -11.11
CA ALA A 361 -2.57 -6.98 -11.33
C ALA A 361 -3.60 -7.66 -10.40
N ILE A 362 -3.71 -7.20 -9.15
CA ILE A 362 -4.78 -7.62 -8.23
C ILE A 362 -6.14 -7.18 -8.75
N ASP A 363 -6.25 -5.94 -9.21
CA ASP A 363 -7.49 -5.42 -9.83
C ASP A 363 -7.87 -6.22 -11.09
N SER A 364 -6.88 -6.62 -11.89
CA SER A 364 -7.11 -7.51 -13.02
C SER A 364 -7.49 -8.93 -12.59
N TYR A 365 -6.96 -9.41 -11.46
CA TYR A 365 -7.26 -10.73 -10.91
C TYR A 365 -8.71 -10.82 -10.38
N TYR A 366 -9.21 -9.76 -9.74
CA TYR A 366 -10.60 -9.62 -9.29
C TYR A 366 -11.47 -8.82 -10.28
N GLY A 367 -11.20 -8.93 -11.58
CA GLY A 367 -11.80 -8.07 -12.61
C GLY A 367 -13.25 -8.40 -13.01
N SER A 368 -13.96 -9.24 -12.26
CA SER A 368 -15.35 -9.61 -12.57
C SER A 368 -16.34 -8.44 -12.45
N ASP A 369 -16.01 -7.43 -11.64
CA ASP A 369 -16.77 -6.19 -11.48
C ASP A 369 -16.64 -5.26 -12.71
N ASN A 370 -15.48 -5.26 -13.36
CA ASN A 370 -15.18 -4.49 -14.57
C ASN A 370 -15.92 -5.04 -15.80
N PHE A 371 -16.13 -6.36 -15.86
CA PHE A 371 -16.88 -7.02 -16.93
C PHE A 371 -17.89 -8.05 -16.40
N PRO A 372 -19.02 -7.60 -15.81
CA PRO A 372 -19.97 -8.50 -15.15
C PRO A 372 -20.53 -9.55 -16.10
N ASN A 373 -20.47 -10.82 -15.66
CA ASN A 373 -20.89 -12.02 -16.41
C ASN A 373 -20.09 -12.31 -17.69
N GLN A 374 -18.93 -11.68 -17.89
CA GLN A 374 -18.05 -11.93 -19.03
C GLN A 374 -16.66 -12.43 -18.63
N VAL A 375 -16.20 -12.05 -17.44
CA VAL A 375 -14.91 -12.42 -16.85
C VAL A 375 -15.16 -12.99 -15.46
N GLU A 376 -14.41 -14.04 -15.10
CA GLU A 376 -14.38 -14.61 -13.75
C GLU A 376 -13.15 -14.07 -12.99
N ASP A 377 -13.22 -14.06 -11.66
CA ASP A 377 -12.03 -13.80 -10.85
C ASP A 377 -11.02 -14.96 -11.01
N GLY A 378 -9.74 -14.65 -10.85
CA GLY A 378 -8.68 -15.65 -10.95
C GLY A 378 -8.22 -15.97 -12.37
N GLU A 379 -8.57 -15.16 -13.37
CA GLU A 379 -8.10 -15.32 -14.75
C GLU A 379 -6.67 -14.80 -15.01
N ILE A 380 -6.09 -14.08 -14.04
CA ILE A 380 -4.76 -13.51 -14.14
C ILE A 380 -3.75 -14.34 -13.35
N ARG A 381 -2.55 -14.47 -13.90
CA ARG A 381 -1.36 -14.89 -13.16
C ARG A 381 -0.30 -13.82 -13.30
N ALA A 382 0.50 -13.66 -12.26
CA ALA A 382 1.54 -12.64 -12.23
C ALA A 382 2.82 -13.20 -11.60
N ILE A 383 3.96 -12.77 -12.13
CA ILE A 383 5.28 -13.19 -11.67
C ILE A 383 6.10 -11.95 -11.34
N LYS A 384 6.67 -11.91 -10.15
CA LYS A 384 7.60 -10.85 -9.73
C LYS A 384 9.01 -11.16 -10.25
N PRO A 385 9.65 -10.23 -10.98
CA PRO A 385 11.04 -10.41 -11.40
C PRO A 385 11.98 -10.28 -10.20
N ASN A 386 13.18 -10.87 -10.31
CA ASN A 386 14.18 -10.75 -9.26
C ASN A 386 14.78 -9.33 -9.18
N GLN A 387 14.90 -8.62 -10.31
CA GLN A 387 15.16 -7.19 -10.34
C GLN A 387 13.84 -6.45 -10.36
N ASN A 388 13.45 -5.85 -9.24
CA ASN A 388 12.17 -5.19 -9.13
C ASN A 388 12.29 -3.72 -8.72
N ILE A 389 11.29 -2.92 -9.11
CA ILE A 389 11.14 -1.55 -8.68
C ILE A 389 10.37 -1.51 -7.36
N LEU A 390 10.73 -0.60 -6.45
CA LEU A 390 9.85 -0.23 -5.35
C LEU A 390 9.47 1.24 -5.51
N LEU A 391 8.18 1.47 -5.77
CA LEU A 391 7.57 2.79 -5.79
C LEU A 391 6.85 3.03 -4.47
N VAL A 392 6.98 4.24 -3.95
CA VAL A 392 6.26 4.67 -2.76
C VAL A 392 5.64 6.02 -3.06
N ASP A 393 4.32 6.08 -3.07
CA ASP A 393 3.58 7.32 -3.14
C ASP A 393 3.24 7.80 -1.73
N GLY A 394 3.13 9.12 -1.55
CA GLY A 394 2.91 9.67 -0.23
C GLY A 394 2.65 11.17 -0.20
N LEU A 395 2.26 11.61 1.00
CA LEU A 395 1.85 12.96 1.31
C LEU A 395 3.03 13.93 1.21
N VAL A 396 2.84 15.01 0.46
CA VAL A 396 3.75 16.18 0.43
C VAL A 396 2.99 17.47 0.64
N LEU A 397 3.67 18.47 1.21
CA LEU A 397 3.11 19.78 1.55
C LEU A 397 3.91 20.90 0.90
N SER A 398 3.23 21.82 0.21
CA SER A 398 3.89 22.97 -0.43
C SER A 398 4.56 23.89 0.59
N ASN A 399 5.81 24.29 0.31
CA ASN A 399 6.54 25.21 1.17
C ASN A 399 5.94 26.63 1.16
N LYS A 400 5.13 26.96 0.15
CA LYS A 400 4.59 28.30 -0.08
C LYS A 400 3.36 28.64 0.77
N LEU A 401 2.79 27.64 1.45
CA LEU A 401 1.69 27.86 2.38
C LEU A 401 2.16 28.61 3.63
N ASN A 402 1.27 29.42 4.20
CA ASN A 402 1.48 29.97 5.54
C ASN A 402 1.27 28.86 6.60
N GLN A 403 1.77 29.07 7.82
CA GLN A 403 1.74 28.03 8.87
C GLN A 403 0.31 27.63 9.29
N GLU A 404 -0.64 28.58 9.33
CA GLU A 404 -2.03 28.29 9.70
C GLU A 404 -2.67 27.31 8.70
N THR A 405 -2.52 27.56 7.40
CA THR A 405 -3.02 26.65 6.35
C THR A 405 -2.30 25.30 6.36
N LYS A 406 -1.01 25.25 6.73
CA LYS A 406 -0.29 23.98 6.90
C LYS A 406 -0.84 23.18 8.08
N ASP A 407 -1.06 23.83 9.22
CA ASP A 407 -1.60 23.19 10.43
C ASP A 407 -3.03 22.68 10.17
N ASP A 408 -3.89 23.47 9.53
CA ASP A 408 -5.25 23.07 9.13
C ASP A 408 -5.24 21.86 8.19
N PHE A 409 -4.32 21.86 7.22
CA PHE A 409 -4.14 20.74 6.30
C PHE A 409 -3.72 19.47 7.03
N MET A 410 -2.66 19.54 7.84
CA MET A 410 -2.18 18.39 8.59
C MET A 410 -3.26 17.83 9.53
N HIS A 411 -4.11 18.70 10.11
CA HIS A 411 -5.21 18.27 10.96
C HIS A 411 -6.34 17.56 10.18
N ASN A 412 -6.74 18.08 9.01
CA ASN A 412 -7.75 17.43 8.16
C ASN A 412 -7.28 16.04 7.70
N ILE A 413 -6.01 15.94 7.27
CA ILE A 413 -5.38 14.67 6.87
C ILE A 413 -5.28 13.69 8.05
N SER A 414 -4.86 14.18 9.22
CA SER A 414 -4.77 13.39 10.46
C SER A 414 -6.13 12.85 10.92
N THR A 415 -7.23 13.51 10.60
CA THR A 415 -8.59 13.10 11.03
C THR A 415 -9.37 12.33 9.96
N GLY A 416 -8.85 12.27 8.72
CA GLY A 416 -9.42 11.48 7.63
C GLY A 416 -8.72 10.13 7.48
N TYR A 417 -8.11 9.90 6.31
CA TYR A 417 -7.41 8.67 5.97
C TYR A 417 -6.40 8.20 7.03
N TYR A 418 -5.62 9.12 7.63
CA TYR A 418 -4.60 8.77 8.63
C TYR A 418 -5.09 8.77 10.09
N SER A 419 -6.41 8.79 10.33
CA SER A 419 -6.99 8.84 11.68
C SER A 419 -6.54 7.73 12.61
N TYR A 420 -6.33 6.53 12.07
CA TYR A 420 -5.89 5.36 12.83
C TYR A 420 -4.49 5.53 13.44
N LEU A 421 -3.59 6.31 12.81
CA LEU A 421 -2.21 6.51 13.31
C LEU A 421 -2.21 7.07 14.73
N SER A 422 -3.12 8.00 15.02
CA SER A 422 -3.24 8.60 16.34
C SER A 422 -3.59 7.54 17.41
N LYS A 423 -4.48 6.59 17.10
CA LYS A 423 -4.86 5.49 17.99
C LYS A 423 -3.68 4.55 18.23
N VAL A 424 -2.97 4.15 17.17
CA VAL A 424 -1.78 3.28 17.24
C VAL A 424 -0.69 3.90 18.12
N ILE A 425 -0.38 5.19 17.93
CA ILE A 425 0.64 5.90 18.71
C ILE A 425 0.22 6.12 20.17
N GLN A 426 -1.04 6.46 20.43
CA GLN A 426 -1.54 6.57 21.80
C GLN A 426 -1.44 5.25 22.55
N LYS A 427 -1.77 4.13 21.88
CA LYS A 427 -1.64 2.80 22.45
C LYS A 427 -0.20 2.48 22.79
N TYR A 428 0.73 2.76 21.88
CA TYR A 428 2.16 2.65 22.16
C TYR A 428 2.55 3.36 23.46
N LYS A 429 2.16 4.63 23.63
CA LYS A 429 2.49 5.43 24.81
C LYS A 429 1.94 4.83 26.11
N SER A 430 0.83 4.09 26.02
CA SER A 430 0.23 3.42 27.18
C SER A 430 0.94 2.14 27.60
N ILE A 431 1.51 1.40 26.64
CA ILE A 431 2.13 0.09 26.88
C ILE A 431 3.62 0.23 27.23
N PHE A 432 4.33 1.23 26.68
CA PHE A 432 5.79 1.31 26.77
C PHE A 432 6.26 2.63 27.37
N ASN A 433 6.94 2.55 28.52
CA ASN A 433 7.40 3.73 29.24
C ASN A 433 8.88 4.11 29.01
N LYS A 434 9.79 3.22 28.57
CA LYS A 434 11.22 3.55 28.32
C LYS A 434 11.93 2.61 27.33
N ASP A 435 12.82 3.22 26.53
CA ASP A 435 13.78 2.68 25.54
C ASP A 435 13.23 1.87 24.35
N LEU A 436 12.97 2.61 23.26
CA LEU A 436 12.48 2.13 21.96
C LEU A 436 13.46 1.25 21.16
N GLU A 437 14.76 1.29 21.49
CA GLU A 437 15.78 0.70 20.61
C GLU A 437 16.07 -0.77 20.88
N GLN A 438 15.89 -1.28 22.10
CA GLN A 438 16.35 -2.64 22.45
C GLN A 438 15.42 -3.77 21.98
N ASN A 439 14.18 -3.47 21.55
CA ASN A 439 13.23 -4.51 21.11
C ASN A 439 12.21 -3.98 20.09
N PHE A 440 12.68 -3.21 19.10
CA PHE A 440 11.82 -2.48 18.16
C PHE A 440 10.86 -3.39 17.37
N ASP A 441 11.34 -4.52 16.83
CA ASP A 441 10.53 -5.38 15.97
C ASP A 441 9.41 -6.07 16.76
N ASN A 442 9.74 -6.65 17.92
CA ASN A 442 8.74 -7.24 18.83
C ASN A 442 7.70 -6.20 19.28
N LEU A 443 8.15 -4.98 19.56
CA LEU A 443 7.28 -3.86 19.90
C LEU A 443 6.31 -3.54 18.76
N GLN A 444 6.82 -3.38 17.53
CA GLN A 444 5.99 -3.09 16.36
C GLN A 444 4.97 -4.22 16.15
N ASN A 445 5.40 -5.47 16.24
CA ASN A 445 4.55 -6.65 16.14
C ASN A 445 3.43 -6.66 17.19
N LYS A 446 3.74 -6.37 18.46
CA LYS A 446 2.70 -6.29 19.52
C LYS A 446 1.70 -5.16 19.29
N LEU A 447 2.12 -4.03 18.71
CA LEU A 447 1.21 -2.95 18.32
C LEU A 447 0.30 -3.39 17.17
N VAL A 448 0.85 -4.08 16.17
CA VAL A 448 0.09 -4.66 15.06
C VAL A 448 -0.96 -5.63 15.58
N GLU A 449 -0.58 -6.61 16.39
CA GLU A 449 -1.53 -7.60 16.93
C GLU A 449 -2.65 -6.93 17.73
N ASN A 450 -2.31 -5.86 18.47
CA ASN A 450 -3.30 -5.14 19.24
C ASN A 450 -4.29 -4.38 18.34
N HIS A 451 -3.81 -3.80 17.24
CA HIS A 451 -4.69 -3.13 16.28
C HIS A 451 -5.59 -4.13 15.54
N ILE A 452 -5.03 -5.28 15.13
CA ILE A 452 -5.78 -6.35 14.49
C ILE A 452 -6.93 -6.82 15.36
N ILE A 453 -6.69 -7.11 16.64
CA ILE A 453 -7.76 -7.61 17.52
C ILE A 453 -8.83 -6.55 17.80
N GLU A 454 -8.46 -5.27 17.87
CA GLU A 454 -9.43 -4.17 18.02
C GLU A 454 -10.36 -4.10 16.80
N ILE A 455 -9.81 -4.11 15.59
CA ILE A 455 -10.62 -4.12 14.35
C ILE A 455 -11.45 -5.39 14.23
N TRP A 456 -10.86 -6.55 14.53
CA TRP A 456 -11.56 -7.82 14.48
C TRP A 456 -12.80 -7.83 15.38
N LYS A 457 -12.68 -7.30 16.61
CA LYS A 457 -13.82 -7.18 17.53
C LYS A 457 -14.90 -6.26 16.98
N ASP A 458 -14.51 -5.11 16.44
CA ASP A 458 -15.44 -4.13 15.90
C ASP A 458 -16.23 -4.74 14.72
N PHE A 459 -15.53 -5.34 13.75
CA PHE A 459 -16.15 -6.00 12.59
C PHE A 459 -17.03 -7.17 13.01
N LYS A 460 -16.55 -8.04 13.91
CA LYS A 460 -17.32 -9.21 14.34
C LYS A 460 -18.55 -8.81 15.15
N THR A 461 -18.52 -7.67 15.83
CA THR A 461 -19.68 -7.12 16.54
C THR A 461 -20.74 -6.67 15.55
N GLU A 462 -20.37 -5.88 14.55
CA GLU A 462 -21.31 -5.44 13.50
C GLU A 462 -21.93 -6.63 12.76
N GLU A 463 -21.09 -7.57 12.28
CA GLU A 463 -21.52 -8.77 11.56
C GLU A 463 -22.55 -9.59 12.38
N LEU A 464 -22.21 -9.93 13.63
CA LEU A 464 -23.09 -10.79 14.44
C LEU A 464 -24.32 -10.05 14.96
N SER A 465 -24.22 -8.75 15.24
CA SER A 465 -25.39 -7.96 15.64
C SER A 465 -26.40 -7.82 14.50
N GLU A 466 -25.94 -7.75 13.24
CA GLU A 466 -26.80 -7.77 12.07
C GLU A 466 -27.45 -9.14 11.86
N GLN A 467 -26.64 -10.20 11.84
CA GLN A 467 -27.10 -11.57 11.53
C GLN A 467 -27.93 -12.21 12.66
N LEU A 468 -27.66 -11.86 13.92
CA LEU A 468 -28.30 -12.45 15.12
C LEU A 468 -29.08 -11.39 15.91
N ASN A 469 -29.85 -10.57 15.19
CA ASN A 469 -30.61 -9.45 15.75
C ASN A 469 -31.69 -9.83 16.80
N ASP A 470 -32.01 -11.12 16.93
CA ASP A 470 -32.91 -11.67 17.94
C ASP A 470 -32.24 -11.82 19.31
N LEU A 471 -30.91 -11.79 19.37
CA LEU A 471 -30.13 -11.96 20.58
C LEU A 471 -29.87 -10.65 21.33
N ASN A 472 -29.63 -10.77 22.63
CA ASN A 472 -29.12 -9.66 23.43
C ASN A 472 -27.66 -9.36 23.05
N ASN A 473 -27.34 -8.09 22.79
CA ASN A 473 -25.98 -7.61 22.53
C ASN A 473 -24.95 -8.06 23.57
N ASP A 474 -25.31 -8.17 24.85
CA ASP A 474 -24.38 -8.65 25.88
C ASP A 474 -23.92 -10.10 25.61
N VAL A 475 -24.79 -10.94 25.07
CA VAL A 475 -24.47 -12.34 24.71
C VAL A 475 -23.49 -12.36 23.53
N ILE A 476 -23.73 -11.54 22.50
CA ILE A 476 -22.85 -11.39 21.34
C ILE A 476 -21.47 -10.88 21.78
N ILE A 477 -21.43 -9.82 22.58
CA ILE A 477 -20.17 -9.23 23.09
C ILE A 477 -19.40 -10.24 23.95
N ASN A 478 -20.07 -11.02 24.80
CA ASN A 478 -19.42 -12.07 25.60
C ASN A 478 -18.83 -13.17 24.73
N PHE A 479 -19.54 -13.58 23.67
CA PHE A 479 -19.05 -14.56 22.70
C PHE A 479 -17.80 -14.05 21.96
N ILE A 480 -17.85 -12.83 21.44
CA ILE A 480 -16.72 -12.18 20.76
C ILE A 480 -15.52 -12.04 21.69
N ASN A 481 -15.73 -11.57 22.94
CA ASN A 481 -14.64 -11.46 23.91
C ASN A 481 -14.02 -12.82 24.26
N LYS A 482 -14.82 -13.89 24.27
CA LYS A 482 -14.31 -15.24 24.49
C LYS A 482 -13.42 -15.70 23.34
N ILE A 483 -13.82 -15.47 22.09
CA ILE A 483 -12.98 -15.76 20.91
C ILE A 483 -11.72 -14.89 20.93
N ALA A 484 -11.87 -13.59 21.18
CA ALA A 484 -10.73 -12.67 21.26
C ALA A 484 -9.69 -13.11 22.29
N SER A 485 -10.10 -13.60 23.46
CA SER A 485 -9.14 -14.11 24.47
C SER A 485 -8.27 -15.27 23.97
N ILE A 486 -8.74 -16.01 22.97
CA ILE A 486 -8.03 -17.13 22.36
C ILE A 486 -7.08 -16.65 21.27
N ILE A 487 -7.52 -15.70 20.43
CA ILE A 487 -6.76 -15.29 19.24
C ILE A 487 -5.93 -14.00 19.43
N ASP A 488 -6.08 -13.29 20.55
CA ASP A 488 -5.36 -12.05 20.83
C ASP A 488 -3.89 -12.32 21.14
N LEU A 489 -3.05 -12.25 20.10
CA LEU A 489 -1.59 -12.38 20.19
C LEU A 489 -0.91 -11.17 20.85
N SER A 490 -1.63 -10.06 21.07
CA SER A 490 -1.10 -8.90 21.81
C SER A 490 -1.16 -9.11 23.33
N SER A 491 -2.04 -10.00 23.80
CA SER A 491 -2.23 -10.30 25.21
C SER A 491 -0.97 -10.89 25.86
N GLN A 492 -0.87 -10.73 27.18
CA GLN A 492 0.20 -11.34 27.98
C GLN A 492 0.00 -12.86 28.12
N GLU A 493 -1.26 -13.32 28.12
CA GLU A 493 -1.61 -14.74 28.26
C GLU A 493 -1.15 -15.54 27.03
N ASN A 494 -1.23 -14.95 25.84
CA ASN A 494 -0.87 -15.60 24.57
C ASN A 494 0.57 -15.28 24.12
N ASN A 495 1.49 -15.04 25.05
CA ASN A 495 2.85 -14.64 24.70
C ASN A 495 3.66 -15.75 24.01
N GLN A 496 3.39 -17.03 24.32
CA GLN A 496 4.07 -18.13 23.65
C GLN A 496 3.56 -18.27 22.21
N GLU A 497 2.24 -18.19 22.02
CA GLU A 497 1.55 -18.23 20.74
C GLU A 497 2.03 -17.09 19.82
N PHE A 498 2.26 -15.91 20.40
CA PHE A 498 2.89 -14.78 19.69
C PHE A 498 4.30 -15.15 19.20
N ILE A 499 5.13 -15.74 20.05
CA ILE A 499 6.50 -16.14 19.67
C ILE A 499 6.44 -17.21 18.56
N ASP A 500 5.55 -18.19 18.71
CA ASP A 500 5.40 -19.30 17.77
C ASP A 500 4.92 -18.81 16.40
N PHE A 501 3.94 -17.90 16.37
CA PHE A 501 3.45 -17.29 15.12
C PHE A 501 4.56 -16.54 14.38
N TYR A 502 5.31 -15.67 15.07
CA TYR A 502 6.34 -14.89 14.41
C TYR A 502 7.55 -15.74 14.01
N ASP A 503 7.86 -16.85 14.70
CA ASP A 503 8.86 -17.83 14.25
C ASP A 503 8.39 -18.54 12.97
N LEU A 504 7.15 -19.05 12.96
CA LEU A 504 6.53 -19.70 11.81
C LEU A 504 6.54 -18.78 10.58
N ARG A 505 6.16 -17.51 10.77
CA ARG A 505 6.16 -16.51 9.72
C ARG A 505 7.56 -16.22 9.17
N GLN A 506 8.56 -16.12 10.04
CA GLN A 506 9.94 -15.91 9.59
C GLN A 506 10.47 -17.08 8.78
N LYS A 507 10.10 -18.32 9.13
CA LYS A 507 10.44 -19.51 8.34
C LYS A 507 9.76 -19.50 6.97
N TYR A 508 8.48 -19.11 6.92
CA TYR A 508 7.73 -18.96 5.68
C TYR A 508 8.38 -17.95 4.74
N LEU A 509 8.66 -16.74 5.24
CA LEU A 509 9.28 -15.67 4.44
C LEU A 509 10.68 -16.01 3.93
N LYS A 510 11.44 -16.81 4.68
CA LYS A 510 12.78 -17.28 4.26
C LYS A 510 12.73 -18.49 3.31
N LYS A 511 11.54 -19.03 3.01
CA LYS A 511 11.36 -20.31 2.29
C LYS A 511 12.24 -21.42 2.87
N ALA A 512 12.44 -21.41 4.19
CA ALA A 512 13.46 -22.21 4.87
C ALA A 512 13.05 -23.69 5.02
N GLU A 513 11.75 -23.99 5.00
CA GLU A 513 11.19 -25.33 5.17
C GLU A 513 10.08 -25.57 4.12
N GLN A 514 10.05 -26.77 3.53
CA GLN A 514 9.10 -27.11 2.45
C GLN A 514 7.69 -27.46 2.98
N ASP A 515 7.55 -27.79 4.26
CA ASP A 515 6.32 -28.31 4.87
C ASP A 515 5.60 -27.32 5.79
N ILE A 516 5.77 -26.01 5.56
CA ILE A 516 5.10 -24.98 6.36
C ILE A 516 3.64 -24.86 5.92
N ASN A 517 2.71 -24.92 6.88
CA ASN A 517 1.33 -24.53 6.62
C ASN A 517 1.28 -23.01 6.34
N LYS A 518 1.08 -22.67 5.07
CA LYS A 518 1.06 -21.28 4.61
C LYS A 518 -0.08 -20.47 5.25
N ASN A 519 -1.24 -21.07 5.49
CA ASN A 519 -2.37 -20.38 6.13
C ASN A 519 -2.02 -19.94 7.55
N ASP A 520 -1.41 -20.82 8.34
CA ASP A 520 -1.04 -20.53 9.73
C ASP A 520 0.11 -19.50 9.81
N ALA A 521 1.01 -19.51 8.82
CA ALA A 521 2.10 -18.54 8.72
C ALA A 521 1.61 -17.12 8.38
N ILE A 522 0.43 -17.00 7.76
CA ILE A 522 -0.21 -15.73 7.41
C ILE A 522 -1.12 -15.28 8.55
N ASN A 523 -2.08 -16.12 8.94
CA ASN A 523 -3.07 -15.84 9.97
C ASN A 523 -3.19 -17.01 10.96
N TYR A 524 -2.64 -16.82 12.16
CA TYR A 524 -2.60 -17.86 13.19
C TYR A 524 -3.94 -18.07 13.91
N SER A 525 -4.94 -17.22 13.65
CA SER A 525 -6.19 -17.21 14.40
C SER A 525 -6.97 -18.52 14.26
N SER A 526 -7.04 -19.08 13.05
CA SER A 526 -7.71 -20.36 12.79
C SER A 526 -7.02 -21.51 13.54
N TYR A 527 -5.68 -21.55 13.54
CA TYR A 527 -4.91 -22.54 14.29
C TYR A 527 -5.19 -22.45 15.80
N LEU A 528 -5.13 -21.26 16.39
CA LEU A 528 -5.39 -21.07 17.82
C LEU A 528 -6.81 -21.50 18.20
N MET A 529 -7.79 -21.17 17.35
CA MET A 529 -9.17 -21.53 17.58
C MET A 529 -9.40 -23.05 17.42
N LYS A 530 -8.75 -23.68 16.44
CA LYS A 530 -8.72 -25.14 16.23
C LYS A 530 -8.20 -25.86 17.46
N GLU A 531 -7.04 -25.45 17.98
CA GLU A 531 -6.43 -26.03 19.17
C GLU A 531 -7.32 -25.85 20.41
N PHE A 532 -7.91 -24.66 20.58
CA PHE A 532 -8.83 -24.40 21.68
C PHE A 532 -10.07 -25.31 21.63
N LEU A 533 -10.71 -25.45 20.47
CA LEU A 533 -11.92 -26.27 20.32
C LEU A 533 -11.61 -27.76 20.45
N ASN A 534 -10.50 -28.25 19.88
CA ASN A 534 -10.07 -29.64 20.05
C ASN A 534 -9.84 -29.99 21.52
N LYS A 535 -9.19 -29.09 22.27
CA LYS A 535 -8.88 -29.31 23.67
C LYS A 535 -10.10 -29.24 24.59
N ASN A 536 -11.01 -28.29 24.36
CA ASN A 536 -12.07 -27.97 25.31
C ASN A 536 -13.49 -28.40 24.87
N TYR A 537 -13.70 -28.62 23.57
CA TYR A 537 -15.01 -28.83 22.94
C TYR A 537 -15.05 -29.96 21.90
N SER A 538 -14.09 -30.89 21.89
CA SER A 538 -14.00 -31.95 20.86
C SER A 538 -15.26 -32.82 20.73
N ASP A 539 -15.87 -33.26 21.83
CA ASP A 539 -17.11 -34.04 21.79
C ASP A 539 -18.29 -33.25 21.17
N PHE A 540 -18.39 -31.96 21.51
CA PHE A 540 -19.38 -31.06 20.92
C PHE A 540 -19.15 -30.87 19.41
N MET A 541 -17.91 -30.56 19.02
CA MET A 541 -17.57 -30.34 17.62
C MET A 541 -17.79 -31.58 16.77
N ASN A 542 -17.40 -32.77 17.26
CA ASN A 542 -17.65 -34.03 16.57
C ASN A 542 -19.15 -34.27 16.36
N LYS A 543 -19.99 -33.97 17.34
CA LYS A 543 -21.45 -34.07 17.21
C LYS A 543 -22.01 -33.07 16.20
N LEU A 544 -21.52 -31.83 16.22
CA LEU A 544 -21.95 -30.79 15.28
C LEU A 544 -21.58 -31.13 13.83
N VAL A 545 -20.33 -31.53 13.58
CA VAL A 545 -19.84 -31.97 12.26
C VAL A 545 -20.70 -33.12 11.73
N ASN A 546 -20.91 -34.16 12.53
CA ASN A 546 -21.73 -35.32 12.14
C ASN A 546 -23.16 -34.92 11.81
N LYS A 547 -23.75 -33.99 12.57
CA LYS A 547 -25.13 -33.53 12.32
C LYS A 547 -25.23 -32.70 11.04
N ILE A 548 -24.26 -31.84 10.76
CA ILE A 548 -24.20 -31.07 9.50
C ILE A 548 -24.02 -32.02 8.31
N LEU A 549 -23.17 -33.03 8.45
CA LEU A 549 -22.98 -34.06 7.42
C LEU A 549 -24.28 -34.85 7.15
N GLU A 550 -25.03 -35.19 8.19
CA GLU A 550 -26.36 -35.81 8.06
C GLU A 550 -27.32 -34.90 7.28
N ILE A 551 -27.38 -33.61 7.61
CA ILE A 551 -28.23 -32.63 6.93
C ILE A 551 -27.86 -32.49 5.45
N SER A 552 -26.56 -32.41 5.14
CA SER A 552 -26.05 -32.32 3.75
C SER A 552 -26.49 -33.53 2.90
N ASN A 553 -26.61 -34.71 3.51
CA ASN A 553 -27.04 -35.94 2.85
C ASN A 553 -28.57 -36.08 2.72
N ASN A 554 -29.37 -35.45 3.59
CA ASN A 554 -30.82 -35.67 3.71
C ASN A 554 -31.69 -34.46 3.25
N ASN A 555 -31.42 -33.93 2.05
CA ASN A 555 -32.20 -32.85 1.41
C ASN A 555 -32.17 -31.46 2.07
N PHE A 556 -31.12 -31.11 2.84
CA PHE A 556 -30.88 -29.74 3.35
C PHE A 556 -31.92 -29.18 4.34
N GLU A 557 -32.78 -30.02 4.93
CA GLU A 557 -33.72 -29.52 5.94
C GLU A 557 -32.98 -29.20 7.26
N VAL A 558 -32.72 -27.92 7.51
CA VAL A 558 -32.06 -27.45 8.74
C VAL A 558 -33.11 -27.18 9.81
N LYS A 559 -33.03 -27.88 10.94
CA LYS A 559 -33.84 -27.61 12.14
C LYS A 559 -32.96 -27.07 13.24
N GLU A 560 -33.00 -25.75 13.46
CA GLU A 560 -32.23 -25.07 14.52
C GLU A 560 -32.40 -25.76 15.88
N GLU A 561 -33.63 -26.11 16.25
CA GLU A 561 -33.92 -26.81 17.52
C GLU A 561 -33.20 -28.16 17.66
N GLU A 562 -32.89 -28.85 16.56
CA GLU A 562 -32.13 -30.11 16.61
C GLU A 562 -30.65 -29.85 16.88
N LEU A 563 -30.08 -28.82 16.26
CA LEU A 563 -28.69 -28.44 16.49
C LEU A 563 -28.50 -27.88 17.91
N LEU A 564 -29.42 -27.06 18.40
CA LEU A 564 -29.37 -26.50 19.75
C LEU A 564 -29.51 -27.55 20.87
N LYS A 565 -29.93 -28.80 20.55
CA LYS A 565 -29.94 -29.91 21.52
C LYS A 565 -28.57 -30.54 21.72
N LEU A 566 -27.59 -30.27 20.85
CA LEU A 566 -26.26 -30.88 20.91
C LEU A 566 -25.47 -30.47 22.15
N ASN A 567 -25.69 -29.25 22.67
CA ASN A 567 -25.03 -28.78 23.89
C ASN A 567 -25.85 -27.67 24.59
N GLN A 568 -25.60 -27.48 25.89
CA GLN A 568 -26.33 -26.52 26.73
C GLN A 568 -25.52 -25.29 27.13
N ASP A 569 -24.19 -25.31 27.02
CA ASP A 569 -23.38 -24.14 27.33
C ASP A 569 -23.57 -23.03 26.28
N GLU A 570 -23.46 -21.78 26.74
CA GLU A 570 -23.76 -20.58 25.95
C GLU A 570 -22.79 -20.41 24.79
N PHE A 571 -21.52 -20.76 24.96
CA PHE A 571 -20.50 -20.65 23.93
C PHE A 571 -20.77 -21.60 22.76
N SER A 572 -21.04 -22.88 23.04
CA SER A 572 -21.42 -23.86 22.02
C SER A 572 -22.71 -23.48 21.28
N LYS A 573 -23.70 -22.91 21.99
CA LYS A 573 -24.92 -22.39 21.37
C LYS A 573 -24.64 -21.25 20.39
N MET A 574 -23.72 -20.36 20.74
CA MET A 574 -23.31 -19.28 19.85
C MET A 574 -22.54 -19.78 18.63
N ILE A 575 -21.71 -20.82 18.75
CA ILE A 575 -21.08 -21.48 17.59
C ILE A 575 -22.14 -22.04 16.63
N ILE A 576 -23.17 -22.71 17.17
CA ILE A 576 -24.30 -23.20 16.35
C ILE A 576 -25.00 -22.03 15.66
N LYS A 577 -25.36 -20.97 16.40
CA LYS A 577 -26.03 -19.80 15.83
C LYS A 577 -25.20 -19.13 14.73
N ASN A 578 -23.90 -18.94 14.95
CA ASN A 578 -22.98 -18.45 13.91
C ASN A 578 -22.97 -19.39 12.69
N THR A 579 -22.89 -20.70 12.90
CA THR A 579 -22.90 -21.68 11.80
C THR A 579 -24.19 -21.60 10.96
N LEU A 580 -25.32 -21.33 11.62
CA LEU A 580 -26.62 -21.19 10.97
C LEU A 580 -26.71 -19.96 10.06
N THR A 581 -25.91 -18.90 10.27
CA THR A 581 -25.97 -17.69 9.44
C THR A 581 -25.47 -17.92 8.02
N PHE A 582 -24.67 -18.97 7.79
CA PHE A 582 -24.10 -19.31 6.48
C PHE A 582 -24.35 -20.76 6.05
N ILE A 583 -25.27 -21.47 6.72
CA ILE A 583 -25.46 -22.93 6.54
C ILE A 583 -25.92 -23.31 5.13
N GLU A 584 -26.71 -22.47 4.45
CA GLU A 584 -27.27 -22.80 3.13
C GLU A 584 -26.15 -22.92 2.07
N GLU A 585 -25.33 -21.88 1.93
CA GLU A 585 -24.15 -21.88 1.06
C GLU A 585 -23.15 -22.97 1.47
N PHE A 586 -22.94 -23.13 2.77
CA PHE A 586 -22.02 -24.12 3.32
C PHE A 586 -22.40 -25.54 2.91
N LEU A 587 -23.68 -25.90 3.02
CA LEU A 587 -24.14 -27.24 2.66
C LEU A 587 -23.96 -27.54 1.15
N GLN A 588 -23.99 -26.51 0.30
CA GLN A 588 -23.69 -26.66 -1.13
C GLN A 588 -22.21 -26.98 -1.33
N LYS A 589 -21.31 -26.19 -0.74
CA LYS A 589 -19.85 -26.40 -0.83
C LYS A 589 -19.39 -27.75 -0.23
N ILE A 590 -20.06 -28.28 0.80
CA ILE A 590 -19.74 -29.62 1.35
C ILE A 590 -19.80 -30.73 0.28
N LYS A 591 -20.66 -30.60 -0.73
CA LYS A 591 -20.81 -31.64 -1.77
C LYS A 591 -19.62 -31.72 -2.71
N GLU A 592 -18.91 -30.61 -2.87
CA GLU A 592 -17.79 -30.45 -3.79
C GLU A 592 -16.46 -30.90 -3.16
N ASN A 593 -16.45 -31.13 -1.84
CA ASN A 593 -15.27 -31.48 -1.08
C ASN A 593 -15.11 -33.00 -0.87
N GLU A 594 -13.89 -33.51 -1.06
CA GLU A 594 -13.55 -34.92 -0.84
C GLU A 594 -13.49 -35.27 0.66
N ASN A 595 -12.83 -34.44 1.48
CA ASN A 595 -12.75 -34.61 2.94
C ASN A 595 -13.80 -33.76 3.66
N LYS A 596 -15.07 -34.20 3.62
CA LYS A 596 -16.21 -33.43 4.13
C LYS A 596 -16.13 -33.13 5.63
N GLU A 597 -15.65 -34.07 6.46
CA GLU A 597 -15.60 -33.87 7.91
C GLU A 597 -14.60 -32.77 8.29
N GLU A 598 -13.39 -32.82 7.71
CA GLU A 598 -12.36 -31.80 7.91
C GLU A 598 -12.81 -30.44 7.36
N PHE A 599 -13.37 -30.43 6.14
CA PHE A 599 -13.92 -29.21 5.54
C PHE A 599 -15.00 -28.56 6.43
N ILE A 600 -15.92 -29.37 6.99
CA ILE A 600 -16.97 -28.83 7.86
C ILE A 600 -16.35 -28.22 9.12
N PHE A 601 -15.43 -28.94 9.74
CA PHE A 601 -14.79 -28.52 10.98
C PHE A 601 -13.98 -27.22 10.78
N ASP A 602 -13.17 -27.15 9.72
CA ASP A 602 -12.35 -25.99 9.41
C ASP A 602 -13.20 -24.78 8.98
N THR A 603 -14.29 -24.98 8.22
CA THR A 603 -15.20 -23.89 7.86
C THR A 603 -15.86 -23.28 9.10
N ILE A 604 -16.29 -24.10 10.06
CA ILE A 604 -16.84 -23.59 11.33
C ILE A 604 -15.80 -22.76 12.06
N ILE A 605 -14.55 -23.23 12.16
CA ILE A 605 -13.45 -22.48 12.79
C ILE A 605 -13.20 -21.16 12.07
N ASN A 606 -13.03 -21.22 10.75
CA ASN A 606 -12.75 -20.06 9.92
C ASN A 606 -13.87 -19.02 10.04
N SER A 607 -15.13 -19.43 10.07
CA SER A 607 -16.27 -18.52 10.27
C SER A 607 -16.25 -17.77 11.61
N LEU A 608 -15.58 -18.32 12.63
CA LEU A 608 -15.47 -17.68 13.94
C LEU A 608 -14.40 -16.60 13.96
N VAL A 609 -13.35 -16.74 13.16
CA VAL A 609 -12.21 -15.81 13.14
C VAL A 609 -12.19 -14.89 11.91
N PHE A 610 -12.95 -15.22 10.87
CA PHE A 610 -13.12 -14.42 9.66
C PHE A 610 -13.82 -13.09 9.95
N ILE A 611 -13.35 -12.04 9.27
CA ILE A 611 -14.00 -10.74 9.12
C ILE A 611 -13.98 -10.36 7.64
N ASP A 612 -15.06 -9.74 7.17
CA ASP A 612 -15.18 -9.33 5.77
C ASP A 612 -14.67 -7.90 5.57
N LEU A 613 -13.46 -7.77 5.04
CA LEU A 613 -12.85 -6.48 4.71
C LEU A 613 -13.29 -5.91 3.35
N SER A 614 -14.19 -6.59 2.63
CA SER A 614 -14.80 -6.08 1.39
C SER A 614 -16.17 -5.41 1.64
N ASN A 615 -16.75 -5.61 2.82
CA ASN A 615 -18.04 -5.05 3.19
C ASN A 615 -17.95 -3.53 3.47
N GLU A 616 -18.43 -2.73 2.52
CA GLU A 616 -18.42 -1.26 2.60
C GLU A 616 -19.14 -0.70 3.84
N GLU A 617 -20.16 -1.38 4.36
CA GLU A 617 -20.89 -0.93 5.55
C GLU A 617 -20.04 -1.02 6.81
N TYR A 618 -19.28 -2.11 6.98
CA TYR A 618 -18.38 -2.27 8.12
C TYR A 618 -17.15 -1.35 8.03
N LEU A 619 -16.79 -0.93 6.81
CA LEU A 619 -15.66 -0.03 6.54
C LEU A 619 -15.95 1.46 6.78
N LYS A 620 -17.22 1.87 7.00
CA LYS A 620 -17.61 3.30 7.12
C LYS A 620 -16.80 4.12 8.12
N ASN A 621 -16.26 3.49 9.16
CA ASN A 621 -15.45 4.15 10.20
C ASN A 621 -13.93 3.96 10.02
N TYR A 622 -13.51 3.32 8.93
CA TYR A 622 -12.13 2.98 8.62
C TYR A 622 -11.75 3.50 7.24
N ASN A 623 -11.61 4.81 7.16
CA ASN A 623 -11.25 5.54 5.93
C ASN A 623 -10.06 4.94 5.18
N ASN A 624 -9.06 4.41 5.88
CA ASN A 624 -7.90 3.75 5.30
C ASN A 624 -8.24 2.42 4.63
N LEU A 625 -9.10 1.61 5.25
CA LEU A 625 -9.52 0.32 4.73
C LEU A 625 -10.55 0.46 3.60
N SER A 626 -11.50 1.40 3.74
CA SER A 626 -12.41 1.80 2.65
C SER A 626 -11.62 2.23 1.41
N ASN A 627 -10.56 3.01 1.60
CA ASN A 627 -9.71 3.40 0.50
C ASN A 627 -8.96 2.23 -0.12
N PHE A 628 -8.44 1.30 0.69
CA PHE A 628 -7.80 0.09 0.18
C PHE A 628 -8.78 -0.73 -0.67
N ASN A 629 -9.99 -0.98 -0.17
CA ASN A 629 -11.03 -1.71 -0.90
C ASN A 629 -11.38 -1.06 -2.26
N PHE A 630 -11.18 0.25 -2.38
CA PHE A 630 -11.39 0.98 -3.64
C PHE A 630 -10.21 0.88 -4.62
N ILE A 631 -8.96 0.76 -4.13
CA ILE A 631 -7.77 0.87 -5.01
C ILE A 631 -6.93 -0.41 -5.13
N ASN A 632 -6.98 -1.32 -4.15
CA ASN A 632 -6.21 -2.58 -4.09
C ASN A 632 -4.68 -2.45 -4.07
N TYR A 633 -4.14 -1.29 -3.71
CA TYR A 633 -2.70 -1.05 -3.65
C TYR A 633 -2.12 -1.36 -2.27
N VAL A 634 -0.84 -1.71 -2.21
CA VAL A 634 -0.22 -2.23 -0.99
C VAL A 634 0.03 -1.11 0.02
N PRO A 635 -0.63 -1.12 1.20
CA PRO A 635 -0.44 -0.08 2.19
C PRO A 635 1.00 -0.02 2.69
N THR A 636 1.50 1.20 2.90
CA THR A 636 2.84 1.40 3.46
C THR A 636 2.89 1.28 4.98
N SER A 637 1.73 1.43 5.62
CA SER A 637 1.56 1.25 7.05
C SER A 637 1.55 -0.22 7.42
N ILE A 638 2.29 -0.59 8.47
CA ILE A 638 2.41 -1.98 8.88
C ILE A 638 1.09 -2.55 9.40
N THR A 639 0.28 -1.74 10.09
CA THR A 639 -0.99 -2.20 10.65
C THR A 639 -2.02 -2.52 9.57
N ASP A 640 -2.12 -1.65 8.56
CA ASP A 640 -3.07 -1.83 7.45
C ASP A 640 -2.65 -3.01 6.58
N TYR A 641 -1.35 -3.08 6.24
CA TYR A 641 -0.78 -4.19 5.48
C TYR A 641 -1.08 -5.54 6.13
N GLU A 642 -0.84 -5.65 7.43
CA GLU A 642 -1.03 -6.90 8.18
C GLU A 642 -2.50 -7.31 8.28
N LEU A 643 -3.39 -6.34 8.45
CA LEU A 643 -4.82 -6.62 8.48
C LEU A 643 -5.31 -7.14 7.12
N ILE A 644 -4.95 -6.45 6.03
CA ILE A 644 -5.33 -6.84 4.67
C ILE A 644 -4.74 -8.21 4.31
N TYR A 645 -3.45 -8.41 4.59
CA TYR A 645 -2.74 -9.65 4.32
C TYR A 645 -3.40 -10.88 4.98
N ARG A 646 -3.97 -10.71 6.17
CA ARG A 646 -4.58 -11.80 6.96
C ARG A 646 -6.06 -12.05 6.69
N PHE A 647 -6.79 -11.05 6.22
CA PHE A 647 -8.25 -11.12 6.18
C PHE A 647 -8.86 -10.76 4.82
N TYR A 648 -8.25 -9.89 4.02
CA TYR A 648 -8.84 -9.49 2.74
C TYR A 648 -8.84 -10.63 1.72
N PHE A 649 -7.75 -11.41 1.69
CA PHE A 649 -7.59 -12.56 0.80
C PHE A 649 -8.00 -13.88 1.46
N PHE A 650 -8.64 -13.85 2.64
CA PHE A 650 -9.02 -15.04 3.39
C PHE A 650 -10.50 -15.33 3.20
N ASP A 651 -10.83 -16.49 2.67
CA ASP A 651 -12.21 -16.98 2.59
C ASP A 651 -12.45 -18.08 3.64
N LYS A 652 -13.67 -18.11 4.21
CA LYS A 652 -14.01 -19.07 5.26
C LYS A 652 -14.10 -20.52 4.76
N TYR A 653 -14.29 -20.73 3.46
CA TYR A 653 -14.37 -22.05 2.82
C TYR A 653 -13.04 -22.48 2.20
N ASP A 654 -12.38 -21.57 1.50
CA ASP A 654 -11.22 -21.88 0.64
C ASP A 654 -9.88 -21.45 1.28
N ASN A 655 -9.90 -20.86 2.48
CA ASN A 655 -8.77 -20.23 3.16
C ASN A 655 -8.15 -19.09 2.33
N HIS A 656 -6.82 -18.90 2.37
CA HIS A 656 -6.18 -17.78 1.71
C HIS A 656 -6.02 -17.99 0.19
N ASP A 657 -6.37 -16.97 -0.60
CA ASP A 657 -6.02 -16.91 -2.02
C ASP A 657 -4.53 -16.57 -2.19
N PHE A 658 -3.71 -17.62 -2.33
CA PHE A 658 -2.26 -17.46 -2.50
C PHE A 658 -1.87 -16.81 -3.83
N ASN A 659 -2.71 -16.87 -4.87
CA ASN A 659 -2.39 -16.19 -6.13
C ASN A 659 -2.46 -14.68 -5.92
N ALA A 660 -3.54 -14.18 -5.32
CA ALA A 660 -3.70 -12.76 -5.00
C ALA A 660 -2.65 -12.28 -3.99
N ILE A 661 -2.37 -13.08 -2.95
CA ILE A 661 -1.34 -12.76 -1.96
C ILE A 661 0.05 -12.62 -2.60
N ASN A 662 0.43 -13.52 -3.51
CA ASN A 662 1.70 -13.43 -4.22
C ASN A 662 1.82 -12.16 -5.08
N MET A 663 0.71 -11.56 -5.51
CA MET A 663 0.71 -10.25 -6.18
C MET A 663 0.84 -9.12 -5.15
N PHE A 664 0.10 -9.21 -4.04
CA PHE A 664 0.05 -8.20 -2.99
C PHE A 664 1.36 -8.03 -2.22
N GLU A 665 2.08 -9.10 -1.89
CA GLU A 665 3.27 -9.02 -1.03
C GLU A 665 4.43 -8.27 -1.70
N ILE A 666 4.89 -7.18 -1.09
CA ILE A 666 6.12 -6.47 -1.51
C ILE A 666 7.19 -6.71 -0.46
N ILE A 667 7.94 -7.79 -0.56
CA ILE A 667 8.95 -8.18 0.43
C ILE A 667 10.34 -8.28 -0.20
N ASN A 668 11.36 -7.80 0.52
CA ASN A 668 12.74 -8.06 0.13
C ASN A 668 13.12 -9.49 0.53
N THR A 669 13.55 -10.28 -0.43
CA THR A 669 14.05 -11.65 -0.21
C THR A 669 15.39 -11.82 -0.91
N ASP A 670 16.09 -12.92 -0.65
CA ASP A 670 17.28 -13.28 -1.45
C ASP A 670 16.95 -13.45 -2.95
N ALA A 671 15.67 -13.68 -3.28
CA ALA A 671 15.18 -13.86 -4.63
C ALA A 671 14.68 -12.57 -5.32
N ILE A 672 14.32 -11.52 -4.56
CA ILE A 672 13.77 -10.27 -5.11
C ILE A 672 14.51 -9.08 -4.49
N LYS A 673 15.21 -8.34 -5.34
CA LYS A 673 15.91 -7.10 -5.02
C LYS A 673 15.09 -5.92 -5.53
N HIS A 674 14.58 -5.11 -4.60
CA HIS A 674 13.95 -3.84 -4.93
C HIS A 674 14.97 -2.72 -5.09
N GLU A 675 14.80 -1.89 -6.12
CA GLU A 675 15.56 -0.66 -6.33
C GLU A 675 14.65 0.57 -6.42
N SER A 676 15.21 1.72 -6.03
CA SER A 676 14.52 3.02 -6.04
C SER A 676 14.90 3.81 -7.29
N ILE A 677 13.95 4.56 -7.84
CA ILE A 677 14.26 5.60 -8.82
C ILE A 677 14.96 6.75 -8.10
N LYS A 678 16.12 7.20 -8.59
CA LYS A 678 16.80 8.37 -8.02
C LYS A 678 16.41 9.66 -8.73
N PRO A 679 16.33 10.79 -8.00
CA PRO A 679 16.00 12.10 -8.57
C PRO A 679 16.94 12.50 -9.71
N VAL A 680 16.42 13.23 -10.69
CA VAL A 680 17.21 13.86 -11.76
C VAL A 680 16.85 15.34 -11.86
N ASN A 681 17.74 16.18 -12.39
CA ASN A 681 17.41 17.58 -12.62
C ASN A 681 16.56 17.77 -13.89
N ASP A 682 15.88 18.92 -14.00
CA ASP A 682 14.96 19.23 -15.10
C ASP A 682 15.61 19.14 -16.49
N LYS A 683 16.88 19.53 -16.60
CA LYS A 683 17.63 19.47 -17.86
C LYS A 683 17.82 18.03 -18.31
N LEU A 684 18.23 17.15 -17.40
CA LEU A 684 18.41 15.72 -17.68
C LEU A 684 17.06 15.06 -17.93
N LEU A 685 16.02 15.38 -17.16
CA LEU A 685 14.66 14.89 -17.40
C LEU A 685 14.17 15.22 -18.81
N SER A 686 14.35 16.46 -19.27
CA SER A 686 13.99 16.87 -20.63
C SER A 686 14.74 16.08 -21.72
N LYS A 687 16.03 15.81 -21.51
CA LYS A 687 16.83 14.97 -22.42
C LYS A 687 16.34 13.52 -22.46
N ILE A 688 16.05 12.96 -21.29
CA ILE A 688 15.50 11.60 -21.14
C ILE A 688 14.20 11.47 -21.91
N THR A 689 13.23 12.35 -21.63
CA THR A 689 11.90 12.33 -22.27
C THR A 689 12.02 12.45 -23.79
N THR A 690 12.86 13.36 -24.26
CA THR A 690 13.07 13.57 -25.71
C THR A 690 13.67 12.33 -26.38
N TYR A 691 14.71 11.75 -25.80
CA TYR A 691 15.38 10.57 -26.36
C TYR A 691 14.46 9.34 -26.30
N TYR A 692 13.80 9.11 -25.18
CA TYR A 692 12.86 8.01 -24.98
C TYR A 692 11.79 8.00 -26.07
N PHE A 693 11.07 9.11 -26.26
CA PHE A 693 10.04 9.17 -27.30
C PHE A 693 10.59 8.99 -28.71
N SER A 694 11.82 9.42 -29.00
CA SER A 694 12.45 9.16 -30.31
C SER A 694 12.73 7.67 -30.56
N LYS A 695 12.85 6.87 -29.50
CA LYS A 695 13.14 5.44 -29.57
C LYS A 695 11.87 4.58 -29.60
N ILE A 696 10.81 5.01 -28.93
CA ILE A 696 9.58 4.21 -28.80
C ILE A 696 8.46 4.62 -29.75
N LYS A 697 8.42 5.88 -30.22
CA LYS A 697 7.42 6.34 -31.19
C LYS A 697 7.96 6.16 -32.62
N SER A 698 7.06 5.82 -33.54
CA SER A 698 7.33 5.62 -34.98
C SER A 698 7.50 6.93 -35.72
#